data_AF-A0A1X7LS24-F1
#
_entry.id   AF-A0A1X7LS24-F1
#
_cell.length_a   1.000
_cell.length_b   1.000
_cell.length_c   1.000
_cell.angle_alpha   90.00
_cell.angle_beta   90.00
_cell.angle_gamma   90.00
#
_symmetry.space_group_name_H-M   'P 1'
#
loop_
_entity.id
_entity.type
_entity.pdbx_description
1 polymer ?
#
loop_
_entity_poly.entity_id
_entity_poly.type
_entity_poly.pdbx_seq_one_letter_code
_entity_poly.pdbx_strand_id
1 'polypeptide(L)'
;MRWKKAACTCISVSMVLTLMGSIVQAEGDDMNVNGLETKSSRTQERTMDLSGLNHSPVRPMTDEAHLEEDLAMLYKDLDTIPIFSSTGGIGILNDAAFAITAPEGMAGLGASRHGKGRIVVAGSTSYMNLKEGADAVQRLIARNVLLWLTDEGHHSPGLGTTYTGRYEDALASQGHKKIQVMTTMDWNIDPSLPIELVKVNQWEKQKLNPQKIAIALVDAWATEDEVEALELYMARGGNIVLAQNGRSLETITRSTPIEERARIGNWRGARISEQFPIQKLLNRAGLSLMNREVPVQAAPPKLTAEAAKNSRIGYWLEQGKAIEDGTLTDDGLAIGLPDATAAKKRQLLTDVLFETLETITIETSWYTWAEQEAKRLGEVSFPIDRNDYPYRNALLNFQFSHFTLAPHQEASPYAADYPGAVQQDAEIVMGRTVEVELDFPYDMNYSLRLPNKNWVSTGLYAPPGKTITLEVPQGAGHVSVQIGSQDDDLRGAKTWSRVPLLTHFKKLNQGTTQVSSPYGGMIYLIPMKPAAGSKVNITISGAVQAPYYELGKTTQEQWDAMRADPMTPIAELKSERVVLNVPSEFIREVTNPEELMKTWDKIVNDADRLSGQSMNAPLPHMADRYPRYYVVDRQITSGALHAIWSWQGSREP
;
A
#
# COMPACT_ATOMS: atom_id res chain seq x y z
N MET A 1 -50.26 -6.50 26.40
CA MET A 1 -49.50 -6.39 27.67
C MET A 1 -48.23 -7.21 27.51
N ARG A 2 -46.98 -6.77 27.66
CA ARG A 2 -46.33 -5.50 27.97
C ARG A 2 -45.15 -5.36 27.00
N TRP A 3 -45.15 -4.30 26.19
CA TRP A 3 -43.97 -3.83 25.49
C TRP A 3 -43.10 -3.04 26.49
N LYS A 4 -41.80 -3.32 26.58
CA LYS A 4 -40.83 -2.41 27.18
C LYS A 4 -39.99 -1.78 26.08
N LYS A 5 -40.22 -0.49 25.88
CA LYS A 5 -39.40 0.46 25.15
C LYS A 5 -37.97 0.43 25.70
N ALA A 6 -36.97 0.34 24.83
CA ALA A 6 -35.63 0.82 25.10
C ALA A 6 -35.29 1.83 24.01
N ALA A 7 -35.13 3.08 24.42
CA ALA A 7 -34.74 4.18 23.57
C ALA A 7 -33.23 4.11 23.29
N CYS A 8 -32.86 4.38 22.04
CA CYS A 8 -31.50 4.70 21.63
C CYS A 8 -31.00 5.93 22.37
N THR A 9 -29.89 5.79 23.09
CA THR A 9 -28.95 6.88 23.36
C THR A 9 -27.55 6.30 23.24
N CYS A 10 -26.80 6.72 22.22
CA CYS A 10 -25.40 6.38 22.06
C CYS A 10 -24.59 6.94 23.24
N ILE A 11 -24.05 6.06 24.07
CA ILE A 11 -22.88 6.34 24.91
C ILE A 11 -21.98 5.10 24.81
N SER A 12 -20.81 5.29 24.22
CA SER A 12 -19.72 4.33 24.20
C SER A 12 -19.26 4.01 25.62
N VAL A 13 -19.51 2.80 26.09
CA VAL A 13 -18.88 2.22 27.28
C VAL A 13 -18.43 0.81 26.93
N SER A 14 -17.12 0.59 26.86
CA SER A 14 -16.53 -0.75 26.83
C SER A 14 -16.90 -1.47 28.13
N MET A 15 -17.66 -2.55 28.03
CA MET A 15 -17.86 -3.50 29.13
C MET A 15 -17.36 -4.87 28.65
N VAL A 16 -16.25 -5.31 29.24
CA VAL A 16 -15.72 -6.66 29.13
C VAL A 16 -16.70 -7.59 29.83
N LEU A 17 -17.35 -8.48 29.08
CA LEU A 17 -18.14 -9.57 29.64
C LEU A 17 -17.30 -10.85 29.61
N THR A 18 -16.75 -11.21 30.77
CA THR A 18 -16.13 -12.51 31.00
C THR A 18 -17.22 -13.57 31.14
N LEU A 19 -17.39 -14.43 30.12
CA LEU A 19 -18.24 -15.62 30.23
C LEU A 19 -17.39 -16.77 30.76
N MET A 20 -17.57 -17.09 32.05
CA MET A 20 -17.18 -18.38 32.63
C MET A 20 -18.10 -19.47 32.07
N GLY A 21 -17.54 -20.37 31.26
CA GLY A 21 -18.18 -21.60 30.83
C GLY A 21 -17.67 -22.77 31.65
N SER A 22 -18.57 -23.41 32.38
CA SER A 22 -18.35 -24.53 33.29
C SER A 22 -17.84 -25.78 32.58
N ILE A 23 -16.86 -26.43 33.22
CA ILE A 23 -16.33 -27.76 32.90
C ILE A 23 -17.42 -28.81 33.16
N VAL A 24 -17.70 -29.65 32.17
CA VAL A 24 -18.33 -30.97 32.37
C VAL A 24 -17.42 -32.00 31.74
N GLN A 25 -16.80 -32.82 32.60
CA GLN A 25 -16.09 -34.04 32.25
C GLN A 25 -17.07 -35.09 31.72
N ALA A 26 -16.69 -35.75 30.63
CA ALA A 26 -17.17 -37.08 30.29
C ALA A 26 -15.96 -37.94 29.92
N GLU A 27 -15.70 -38.95 30.76
CA GLU A 27 -14.91 -40.15 30.44
C GLU A 27 -15.52 -40.79 29.18
N GLY A 28 -14.78 -41.19 28.15
CA GLY A 28 -13.78 -42.25 28.17
C GLY A 28 -14.39 -43.44 27.43
N ASP A 29 -14.01 -43.65 26.17
CA ASP A 29 -14.08 -44.97 25.54
C ASP A 29 -13.11 -45.03 24.35
N ASP A 30 -12.18 -45.98 24.47
CA ASP A 30 -11.16 -46.35 23.51
C ASP A 30 -11.78 -46.95 22.24
N MET A 31 -11.42 -46.41 21.07
CA MET A 31 -11.41 -47.22 19.84
C MET A 31 -10.18 -46.91 18.98
N ASN A 32 -9.34 -47.92 18.97
CA ASN A 32 -8.15 -48.18 18.17
C ASN A 32 -8.44 -48.11 16.65
N VAL A 33 -7.75 -47.22 15.92
CA VAL A 33 -7.61 -47.33 14.46
C VAL A 33 -6.16 -47.06 14.07
N ASN A 34 -5.43 -48.15 13.88
CA ASN A 34 -4.16 -48.18 13.18
C ASN A 34 -4.36 -47.89 11.69
N GLY A 35 -3.45 -47.08 11.13
CA GLY A 35 -2.97 -47.25 9.76
C GLY A 35 -3.62 -46.36 8.70
N LEU A 36 -3.07 -45.15 8.52
CA LEU A 36 -3.03 -44.47 7.23
C LEU A 36 -1.73 -43.64 7.19
N GLU A 37 -0.71 -44.21 6.56
CA GLU A 37 0.55 -43.55 6.24
C GLU A 37 0.29 -42.29 5.41
N THR A 38 0.59 -41.13 5.97
CA THR A 38 0.75 -39.90 5.20
C THR A 38 2.04 -40.00 4.40
N LYS A 39 1.93 -40.04 3.07
CA LYS A 39 3.06 -39.92 2.15
C LYS A 39 3.77 -38.59 2.41
N SER A 40 4.90 -38.66 3.12
CA SER A 40 5.90 -37.61 3.16
C SER A 40 6.41 -37.38 1.73
N SER A 41 6.00 -36.26 1.10
CA SER A 41 6.74 -35.73 -0.04
C SER A 41 8.04 -35.15 0.50
N ARG A 42 9.15 -35.83 0.24
CA ARG A 42 10.50 -35.27 0.39
C ARG A 42 10.61 -34.01 -0.45
N THR A 43 10.46 -32.85 0.16
CA THR A 43 10.96 -31.59 -0.39
C THR A 43 12.48 -31.68 -0.33
N GLN A 44 13.14 -31.66 -1.49
CA GLN A 44 14.61 -31.55 -1.53
C GLN A 44 15.02 -30.26 -0.83
N GLU A 45 15.76 -30.37 0.27
CA GLU A 45 16.54 -29.26 0.85
C GLU A 45 17.50 -28.75 -0.23
N ARG A 46 17.13 -27.64 -0.87
CA ARG A 46 18.05 -26.85 -1.69
C ARG A 46 18.30 -25.56 -0.94
N THR A 47 19.57 -25.29 -0.69
CA THR A 47 20.07 -24.05 -0.07
C THR A 47 19.51 -22.86 -0.84
N MET A 48 19.03 -21.81 -0.14
CA MET A 48 18.55 -20.59 -0.79
C MET A 48 19.72 -19.95 -1.55
N ASP A 49 19.65 -19.92 -2.88
CA ASP A 49 20.67 -19.29 -3.71
C ASP A 49 20.32 -17.82 -3.92
N LEU A 50 20.89 -16.96 -3.08
CA LEU A 50 20.80 -15.50 -3.19
C LEU A 50 21.96 -14.91 -4.02
N SER A 51 22.84 -15.75 -4.58
CA SER A 51 23.98 -15.29 -5.36
C SER A 51 23.49 -14.57 -6.62
N GLY A 52 23.94 -13.32 -6.81
CA GLY A 52 23.50 -12.46 -7.91
C GLY A 52 22.34 -11.51 -7.60
N LEU A 53 21.58 -11.68 -6.51
CA LEU A 53 20.49 -10.76 -6.15
C LEU A 53 21.00 -9.47 -5.49
N ASN A 54 22.11 -9.57 -4.77
CA ASN A 54 22.75 -8.43 -4.09
C ASN A 54 23.60 -7.55 -5.01
N HIS A 55 23.84 -7.97 -6.26
CA HIS A 55 24.77 -7.29 -7.16
C HIS A 55 24.10 -6.17 -7.96
N SER A 56 24.58 -4.94 -7.73
CA SER A 56 24.38 -3.82 -8.64
C SER A 56 25.25 -4.02 -9.89
N PRO A 57 24.79 -3.63 -11.11
CA PRO A 57 25.64 -3.61 -12.31
C PRO A 57 26.81 -2.62 -12.22
N VAL A 58 26.85 -1.79 -11.18
CA VAL A 58 27.94 -0.88 -10.83
C VAL A 58 28.75 -1.54 -9.70
N ARG A 59 30.09 -1.56 -9.83
CA ARG A 59 31.04 -2.17 -8.85
C ARG A 59 30.59 -1.94 -7.40
N PRO A 60 30.50 -2.98 -6.54
CA PRO A 60 30.22 -2.79 -5.13
C PRO A 60 31.34 -1.94 -4.50
N MET A 61 30.99 -0.82 -3.90
CA MET A 61 31.95 0.14 -3.30
C MET A 61 31.96 0.14 -1.77
N THR A 62 31.25 -0.77 -1.11
CA THR A 62 31.18 -0.80 0.36
C THR A 62 31.75 -2.10 0.89
N ASP A 63 33.08 -2.22 0.81
CA ASP A 63 33.79 -3.05 1.79
C ASP A 63 33.62 -2.41 3.18
N GLU A 64 33.69 -3.20 4.24
CA GLU A 64 33.31 -2.81 5.61
C GLU A 64 34.02 -1.53 6.09
N ALA A 65 35.30 -1.36 5.73
CA ALA A 65 36.08 -0.17 6.05
C ALA A 65 35.51 1.13 5.44
N HIS A 66 35.00 1.09 4.20
CA HIS A 66 34.38 2.28 3.59
C HIS A 66 33.06 2.63 4.26
N LEU A 67 32.31 1.63 4.73
CA LEU A 67 31.05 1.83 5.44
C LEU A 67 31.27 2.44 6.83
N GLU A 68 32.35 2.08 7.52
CA GLU A 68 32.75 2.73 8.77
C GLU A 68 33.03 4.22 8.58
N GLU A 69 33.76 4.59 7.51
CA GLU A 69 34.05 5.98 7.16
C GLU A 69 32.75 6.76 6.83
N ASP A 70 31.84 6.14 6.07
CA ASP A 70 30.53 6.72 5.75
C ASP A 70 29.71 7.02 7.00
N LEU A 71 29.58 6.02 7.88
CA LEU A 71 28.86 6.17 9.14
C LEU A 71 29.53 7.22 10.03
N ALA A 72 30.87 7.25 10.10
CA ALA A 72 31.60 8.25 10.86
C ALA A 72 31.30 9.68 10.36
N MET A 73 31.21 9.88 9.05
CA MET A 73 30.83 11.17 8.47
C MET A 73 29.38 11.54 8.77
N LEU A 74 28.45 10.58 8.63
CA LEU A 74 27.02 10.79 8.87
C LEU A 74 26.68 11.04 10.35
N TYR A 75 27.47 10.47 11.27
CA TYR A 75 27.38 10.68 12.72
C TYR A 75 28.31 11.78 13.25
N LYS A 76 28.98 12.55 12.39
CA LYS A 76 29.91 13.61 12.80
C LYS A 76 29.26 14.61 13.77
N ASP A 77 29.88 14.84 14.91
CA ASP A 77 29.37 15.68 16.02
C ASP A 77 28.01 15.24 16.61
N LEU A 78 27.61 13.99 16.40
CA LEU A 78 26.38 13.40 16.94
C LEU A 78 26.72 12.17 17.78
N ASP A 79 26.18 12.09 18.99
CA ASP A 79 26.25 10.88 19.83
C ASP A 79 25.26 9.81 19.35
N THR A 80 24.17 10.24 18.71
CA THR A 80 23.10 9.39 18.17
C THR A 80 22.29 10.18 17.16
N ILE A 81 21.52 9.46 16.33
CA ILE A 81 20.53 10.05 15.43
C ILE A 81 19.15 9.58 15.91
N PRO A 82 18.30 10.46 16.49
CA PRO A 82 16.98 10.08 16.99
C PRO A 82 16.05 9.64 15.84
N ILE A 83 15.08 8.79 16.17
CA ILE A 83 13.90 8.57 15.32
C ILE A 83 12.82 9.58 15.69
N PHE A 84 12.57 10.52 14.79
CA PHE A 84 11.53 11.52 14.95
C PHE A 84 10.13 10.93 14.79
N SER A 85 9.12 11.62 15.34
CA SER A 85 7.72 11.25 15.14
C SER A 85 7.36 11.20 13.66
N SER A 86 6.53 10.22 13.30
CA SER A 86 6.09 9.99 11.92
C SER A 86 7.25 9.75 10.93
N THR A 87 8.33 9.12 11.38
CA THR A 87 9.38 8.61 10.48
C THR A 87 8.89 7.34 9.81
N GLY A 88 8.77 7.36 8.47
CA GLY A 88 8.53 6.16 7.67
C GLY A 88 9.76 5.25 7.61
N GLY A 89 9.54 3.95 7.43
CA GLY A 89 10.56 2.94 7.26
C GLY A 89 11.20 2.99 5.89
N ILE A 90 12.48 2.63 5.82
CA ILE A 90 13.30 2.55 4.61
C ILE A 90 13.81 1.12 4.47
N GLY A 91 13.52 0.49 3.34
CA GLY A 91 14.07 -0.82 2.97
C GLY A 91 15.48 -0.69 2.40
N ILE A 92 16.39 -1.57 2.84
CA ILE A 92 17.74 -1.68 2.30
C ILE A 92 17.81 -2.98 1.49
N LEU A 93 18.04 -2.87 0.19
CA LEU A 93 17.81 -3.99 -0.75
C LEU A 93 19.08 -4.71 -1.16
N ASN A 94 20.19 -3.99 -1.40
CA ASN A 94 21.38 -4.57 -2.01
C ASN A 94 22.67 -3.96 -1.46
N ASP A 95 23.82 -4.41 -1.99
CA ASP A 95 25.13 -4.05 -1.46
C ASP A 95 25.54 -2.58 -1.72
N ALA A 96 24.88 -1.89 -2.66
CA ALA A 96 25.12 -0.48 -2.90
C ALA A 96 24.54 0.42 -1.81
N ALA A 97 23.59 -0.10 -1.03
CA ALA A 97 22.85 0.61 -0.01
C ALA A 97 23.18 0.13 1.42
N PHE A 98 22.94 1.01 2.39
CA PHE A 98 23.10 0.74 3.81
C PHE A 98 22.14 1.58 4.66
N ALA A 99 21.79 1.07 5.84
CA ALA A 99 21.05 1.83 6.83
C ALA A 99 21.98 2.79 7.56
N ILE A 100 21.50 4.02 7.80
CA ILE A 100 22.16 4.99 8.67
C ILE A 100 21.61 4.85 10.09
N THR A 101 20.30 4.66 10.21
CA THR A 101 19.62 4.24 11.44
C THR A 101 18.82 2.99 11.14
N ALA A 102 18.71 2.05 12.09
CA ALA A 102 17.84 0.87 11.97
C ALA A 102 17.35 0.36 13.33
N PRO A 103 16.65 1.19 14.11
CA PRO A 103 16.19 0.73 15.42
C PRO A 103 15.15 -0.38 15.25
N GLU A 104 15.30 -1.38 16.11
CA GLU A 104 14.48 -2.60 16.04
C GLU A 104 14.46 -3.28 14.66
N GLY A 105 15.49 -3.06 13.83
CA GLY A 105 15.67 -3.72 12.53
C GLY A 105 15.12 -2.98 11.30
N MET A 106 14.41 -1.86 11.48
CA MET A 106 13.83 -1.09 10.36
C MET A 106 14.49 0.27 10.25
N ALA A 107 14.97 0.62 9.06
CA ALA A 107 15.70 1.88 8.88
C ALA A 107 14.77 3.10 8.84
N GLY A 108 15.16 4.19 9.51
CA GLY A 108 14.48 5.49 9.36
C GLY A 108 15.20 6.44 8.40
N LEU A 109 16.47 6.13 8.12
CA LEU A 109 17.35 6.86 7.23
C LEU A 109 18.28 5.85 6.54
N GLY A 110 18.31 5.86 5.22
CA GLY A 110 19.13 4.98 4.40
C GLY A 110 19.91 5.77 3.35
N ALA A 111 21.04 5.21 2.91
CA ALA A 111 21.91 5.83 1.92
C ALA A 111 22.39 4.79 0.90
N SER A 112 22.78 5.27 -0.28
CA SER A 112 23.33 4.43 -1.33
C SER A 112 24.27 5.19 -2.25
N ARG A 113 25.25 4.47 -2.82
CA ARG A 113 26.04 4.91 -3.97
C ARG A 113 25.48 4.28 -5.23
N HIS A 114 25.03 5.10 -6.18
CA HIS A 114 24.44 4.60 -7.42
C HIS A 114 24.99 5.36 -8.63
N GLY A 115 25.51 4.62 -9.61
CA GLY A 115 26.26 5.21 -10.72
C GLY A 115 27.54 5.89 -10.22
N LYS A 116 27.66 7.20 -10.48
CA LYS A 116 28.74 8.05 -9.96
C LYS A 116 28.29 8.97 -8.83
N GLY A 117 27.00 8.93 -8.48
CA GLY A 117 26.38 9.82 -7.51
C GLY A 117 25.99 9.10 -6.22
N ARG A 118 25.43 9.86 -5.28
CA ARG A 118 24.98 9.39 -3.98
C ARG A 118 23.51 9.74 -3.75
N ILE A 119 22.80 8.92 -3.00
CA ILE A 119 21.41 9.17 -2.60
C ILE A 119 21.22 8.93 -1.11
N VAL A 120 20.46 9.81 -0.47
CA VAL A 120 19.93 9.62 0.89
C VAL A 120 18.41 9.64 0.84
N VAL A 121 17.80 8.64 1.47
CA VAL A 121 16.35 8.54 1.66
C VAL A 121 16.05 8.58 3.16
N ALA A 122 15.23 9.54 3.55
CA ALA A 122 14.83 9.77 4.92
C ALA A 122 13.32 9.58 5.09
N GLY A 123 12.90 8.87 6.13
CA GLY A 123 11.49 8.64 6.43
C GLY A 123 10.73 9.88 6.93
N SER A 124 11.42 11.02 7.12
CA SER A 124 10.84 12.26 7.66
C SER A 124 11.62 13.47 7.16
N THR A 125 10.93 14.60 6.98
CA THR A 125 11.57 15.88 6.67
C THR A 125 12.44 16.41 7.80
N SER A 126 12.27 15.90 9.03
CA SER A 126 13.10 16.24 10.20
C SER A 126 14.59 15.95 10.01
N TYR A 127 14.96 14.95 9.21
CA TYR A 127 16.37 14.61 8.92
C TYR A 127 17.02 15.57 7.90
N MET A 128 16.22 16.38 7.22
CA MET A 128 16.68 17.37 6.24
C MET A 128 16.24 18.79 6.60
N ASN A 129 15.96 19.07 7.88
CA ASN A 129 15.46 20.37 8.31
C ASN A 129 16.56 21.43 8.35
N LEU A 130 16.68 22.19 7.25
CA LEU A 130 17.63 23.29 7.07
C LEU A 130 17.02 24.68 7.31
N LYS A 131 15.84 24.76 7.96
CA LYS A 131 15.14 26.02 8.21
C LYS A 131 15.76 26.81 9.36
N GLU A 132 15.59 28.14 9.31
CA GLU A 132 15.85 29.00 10.45
C GLU A 132 14.99 28.54 11.65
N GLY A 133 15.59 28.44 12.83
CA GLY A 133 14.91 27.96 14.04
C GLY A 133 14.71 26.43 14.15
N ALA A 134 15.25 25.63 13.21
CA ALA A 134 15.31 24.18 13.36
C ALA A 134 16.03 23.76 14.67
N ASP A 135 15.78 22.54 15.16
CA ASP A 135 16.51 22.03 16.31
C ASP A 135 18.01 21.81 15.99
N ALA A 136 18.87 21.92 16.99
CA ALA A 136 20.32 21.77 16.80
C ALA A 136 20.70 20.39 16.26
N VAL A 137 20.07 19.31 16.73
CA VAL A 137 20.33 17.94 16.26
C VAL A 137 19.86 17.79 14.81
N GLN A 138 18.69 18.32 14.47
CA GLN A 138 18.18 18.30 13.10
C GLN A 138 19.12 19.00 12.12
N ARG A 139 19.67 20.17 12.50
CA ARG A 139 20.67 20.89 11.68
C ARG A 139 21.95 20.10 11.50
N LEU A 140 22.45 19.45 12.55
CA LEU A 140 23.66 18.63 12.48
C LEU A 140 23.47 17.41 11.56
N ILE A 141 22.32 16.72 11.66
CA ILE A 141 21.98 15.60 10.77
C ILE A 141 21.95 16.08 9.32
N ALA A 142 21.18 17.13 9.03
CA ALA A 142 21.06 17.64 7.66
C ALA A 142 22.42 18.10 7.11
N ARG A 143 23.25 18.78 7.93
CA ARG A 143 24.64 19.13 7.57
C ARG A 143 25.46 17.90 7.22
N ASN A 144 25.41 16.84 8.02
CA ASN A 144 26.20 15.63 7.78
C ASN A 144 25.75 14.89 6.52
N VAL A 145 24.45 14.87 6.24
CA VAL A 145 23.91 14.35 4.97
C VAL A 145 24.46 15.15 3.79
N LEU A 146 24.47 16.49 3.86
CA LEU A 146 25.03 17.34 2.80
C LEU A 146 26.55 17.11 2.63
N LEU A 147 27.30 16.96 3.73
CA LEU A 147 28.72 16.64 3.68
C LEU A 147 28.93 15.30 2.97
N TRP A 148 28.24 14.24 3.39
CA TRP A 148 28.37 12.92 2.81
C TRP A 148 27.96 12.86 1.34
N LEU A 149 26.87 13.50 0.96
CA LEU A 149 26.45 13.51 -0.44
C LEU A 149 27.45 14.21 -1.36
N THR A 150 28.11 15.26 -0.86
CA THR A 150 29.00 16.11 -1.67
C THR A 150 30.49 15.85 -1.42
N ASP A 151 30.80 14.72 -0.79
CA ASP A 151 32.17 14.29 -0.59
C ASP A 151 32.72 13.56 -1.85
N GLU A 152 34.01 13.75 -2.13
CA GLU A 152 34.79 13.20 -3.29
C GLU A 152 34.75 13.91 -4.68
N GLY A 153 35.68 13.48 -5.55
CA GLY A 153 36.33 14.21 -6.66
C GLY A 153 35.63 14.28 -8.03
N HIS A 154 34.31 14.34 -8.06
CA HIS A 154 33.55 14.68 -9.30
C HIS A 154 32.88 16.05 -9.24
N HIS A 155 33.08 16.77 -8.14
CA HIS A 155 32.50 18.08 -7.91
C HIS A 155 33.40 19.19 -8.46
N SER A 156 32.78 20.13 -9.18
CA SER A 156 33.49 21.30 -9.67
C SER A 156 33.99 22.13 -8.48
N PRO A 157 35.30 22.44 -8.41
CA PRO A 157 35.81 23.40 -7.42
C PRO A 157 35.29 24.82 -7.68
N GLY A 158 34.58 25.03 -8.80
CA GLY A 158 33.96 26.29 -9.18
C GLY A 158 34.96 27.43 -9.29
N LEU A 159 36.13 27.16 -9.88
CA LEU A 159 37.18 28.16 -10.08
C LEU A 159 36.62 29.37 -10.84
N GLY A 160 36.77 30.56 -10.27
CA GLY A 160 36.24 31.81 -10.83
C GLY A 160 34.73 32.00 -10.68
N THR A 161 34.05 31.17 -9.89
CA THR A 161 32.60 31.28 -9.61
C THR A 161 32.34 31.41 -8.11
N THR A 162 31.15 31.90 -7.74
CA THR A 162 30.64 31.91 -6.36
C THR A 162 30.04 30.57 -5.93
N TYR A 163 30.26 29.51 -6.70
CA TYR A 163 29.71 28.19 -6.44
C TYR A 163 30.81 27.15 -6.24
N THR A 164 30.47 26.07 -5.55
CA THR A 164 31.27 24.85 -5.43
C THR A 164 30.32 23.66 -5.42
N GLY A 165 30.80 22.50 -5.87
CA GLY A 165 30.03 21.26 -5.74
C GLY A 165 30.16 20.58 -4.37
N ARG A 166 31.08 21.05 -3.49
CA ARG A 166 31.32 20.47 -2.16
C ARG A 166 30.79 21.37 -1.05
N TYR A 167 29.97 20.82 -0.16
CA TYR A 167 29.41 21.58 0.96
C TYR A 167 30.47 21.99 1.99
N GLU A 168 31.50 21.15 2.18
CA GLU A 168 32.64 21.47 3.04
C GLU A 168 33.39 22.71 2.57
N ASP A 169 33.67 22.82 1.26
CA ASP A 169 34.32 23.99 0.66
C ASP A 169 33.44 25.25 0.82
N ALA A 170 32.12 25.09 0.71
CA ALA A 170 31.18 26.19 0.86
C ALA A 170 31.20 26.74 2.30
N LEU A 171 31.21 25.86 3.30
CA LEU A 171 31.36 26.23 4.71
C LEU A 171 32.73 26.89 4.99
N ALA A 172 33.81 26.31 4.48
CA ALA A 172 35.17 26.83 4.66
C ALA A 172 35.39 28.20 3.99
N SER A 173 34.60 28.52 2.96
CA SER A 173 34.71 29.77 2.22
C SER A 173 34.23 31.02 2.97
N GLN A 174 33.65 30.88 4.17
CA GLN A 174 33.14 32.00 4.98
C GLN A 174 32.15 32.91 4.21
N GLY A 175 31.30 32.31 3.37
CA GLY A 175 30.26 33.01 2.61
C GLY A 175 30.65 33.41 1.18
N HIS A 176 31.90 33.12 0.76
CA HIS A 176 32.33 33.40 -0.62
C HIS A 176 31.82 32.38 -1.65
N LYS A 177 31.50 31.16 -1.21
CA LYS A 177 30.98 30.10 -2.07
C LYS A 177 29.71 29.48 -1.49
N LYS A 178 28.87 28.97 -2.40
CA LYS A 178 27.65 28.22 -2.08
C LYS A 178 27.55 26.94 -2.88
N ILE A 179 26.81 25.95 -2.37
CA ILE A 179 26.30 24.85 -3.20
C ILE A 179 24.95 25.23 -3.79
N GLN A 180 24.61 24.70 -4.98
CA GLN A 180 23.25 24.82 -5.52
C GLN A 180 22.45 23.55 -5.25
N VAL A 181 21.28 23.70 -4.63
CA VAL A 181 20.30 22.64 -4.38
C VAL A 181 19.08 22.92 -5.23
N MET A 182 18.68 21.99 -6.10
CA MET A 182 17.49 22.12 -6.94
C MET A 182 16.30 21.40 -6.31
N THR A 183 15.09 21.94 -6.44
CA THR A 183 13.86 21.28 -5.96
C THR A 183 12.62 21.74 -6.71
N THR A 184 11.59 20.89 -6.75
CA THR A 184 10.21 21.21 -7.18
C THR A 184 9.34 21.74 -6.05
N MET A 185 9.75 21.53 -4.79
CA MET A 185 8.97 21.84 -3.61
C MET A 185 9.10 23.31 -3.18
N ASP A 186 8.10 23.80 -2.45
CA ASP A 186 8.24 25.00 -1.63
C ASP A 186 9.07 24.68 -0.38
N TRP A 187 10.37 24.89 -0.48
CA TRP A 187 11.33 24.63 0.59
C TRP A 187 12.00 25.92 1.06
N ASN A 188 12.10 26.12 2.37
CA ASN A 188 12.81 27.25 2.96
C ASN A 188 14.14 26.78 3.55
N ILE A 189 15.21 27.51 3.29
CA ILE A 189 16.54 27.27 3.85
C ILE A 189 16.96 28.50 4.64
N ASP A 190 17.58 28.29 5.80
CA ASP A 190 18.21 29.34 6.59
C ASP A 190 19.20 30.14 5.72
N PRO A 191 18.97 31.46 5.53
CA PRO A 191 19.81 32.29 4.67
C PRO A 191 21.29 32.37 5.09
N SER A 192 21.61 31.99 6.33
CA SER A 192 22.99 31.93 6.83
C SER A 192 23.78 30.73 6.31
N LEU A 193 23.10 29.69 5.81
CA LEU A 193 23.75 28.52 5.24
C LEU A 193 24.31 28.83 3.84
N PRO A 194 25.48 28.28 3.46
CA PRO A 194 26.09 28.53 2.16
C PRO A 194 25.41 27.66 1.07
N ILE A 195 24.10 27.83 0.93
CA ILE A 195 23.24 27.08 0.03
C ILE A 195 22.41 28.07 -0.79
N GLU A 196 22.33 27.84 -2.09
CA GLU A 196 21.37 28.48 -2.96
C GLU A 196 20.30 27.47 -3.38
N LEU A 197 19.04 27.79 -3.11
CA LEU A 197 17.91 26.98 -3.56
C LEU A 197 17.47 27.41 -4.96
N VAL A 198 17.49 26.46 -5.89
CA VAL A 198 17.03 26.63 -7.27
C VAL A 198 15.66 25.94 -7.41
N LYS A 199 14.59 26.72 -7.27
CA LYS A 199 13.22 26.22 -7.47
C LYS A 199 12.93 26.03 -8.97
N VAL A 200 12.41 24.86 -9.33
CA VAL A 200 11.91 24.53 -10.67
C VAL A 200 10.47 24.02 -10.58
N ASN A 201 9.75 24.01 -11.71
CA ASN A 201 8.38 23.47 -11.74
C ASN A 201 8.35 21.96 -12.04
N GLN A 202 9.41 21.44 -12.65
CA GLN A 202 9.55 20.04 -13.07
C GLN A 202 11.03 19.68 -13.28
N TRP A 203 11.36 18.40 -13.20
CA TRP A 203 12.73 17.89 -13.40
C TRP A 203 13.04 17.68 -14.88
N GLU A 204 13.83 18.57 -15.47
CA GLU A 204 14.22 18.49 -16.89
C GLU A 204 15.67 18.01 -17.05
N LYS A 205 15.88 17.04 -17.95
CA LYS A 205 17.20 16.46 -18.27
C LYS A 205 18.27 17.52 -18.58
N GLN A 206 17.90 18.65 -19.21
CA GLN A 206 18.85 19.71 -19.57
C GLN A 206 19.24 20.61 -18.39
N LYS A 207 18.40 20.70 -17.35
CA LYS A 207 18.62 21.53 -16.16
C LYS A 207 19.45 20.81 -15.09
N LEU A 208 19.40 19.49 -15.07
CA LEU A 208 20.15 18.63 -14.14
C LEU A 208 21.59 18.40 -14.60
N ASN A 209 22.49 19.33 -14.24
CA ASN A 209 23.93 19.21 -14.48
C ASN A 209 24.68 19.07 -13.13
N PRO A 210 25.33 17.93 -12.86
CA PRO A 210 26.03 17.68 -11.58
C PRO A 210 27.27 18.57 -11.35
N GLN A 211 27.76 19.25 -12.38
CA GLN A 211 28.83 20.24 -12.23
C GLN A 211 28.33 21.60 -11.72
N LYS A 212 27.01 21.83 -11.72
CA LYS A 212 26.38 23.08 -11.27
C LYS A 212 25.47 22.83 -10.07
N ILE A 213 24.57 21.86 -10.22
CA ILE A 213 23.62 21.44 -9.20
C ILE A 213 24.31 20.35 -8.38
N ALA A 214 24.61 20.64 -7.12
CA ALA A 214 25.25 19.68 -6.22
C ALA A 214 24.26 18.60 -5.76
N ILE A 215 23.00 18.99 -5.51
CA ILE A 215 21.96 18.12 -4.95
C ILE A 215 20.61 18.43 -5.61
N ALA A 216 19.86 17.37 -5.93
CA ALA A 216 18.44 17.43 -6.23
C ALA A 216 17.64 16.96 -4.99
N LEU A 217 16.83 17.84 -4.42
CA LEU A 217 15.92 17.55 -3.31
C LEU A 217 14.54 17.22 -3.88
N VAL A 218 14.19 15.94 -3.85
CA VAL A 218 13.09 15.31 -4.58
C VAL A 218 11.96 14.88 -3.62
N ASP A 219 10.71 14.95 -4.08
CA ASP A 219 9.54 14.43 -3.39
C ASP A 219 9.02 13.14 -4.03
N ALA A 220 7.99 12.53 -3.44
CA ALA A 220 7.47 11.26 -3.94
C ALA A 220 6.66 11.35 -5.25
N TRP A 221 6.37 12.56 -5.73
CA TRP A 221 5.39 12.81 -6.79
C TRP A 221 6.03 13.00 -8.16
N ALA A 222 7.35 12.82 -8.26
CA ALA A 222 8.06 12.79 -9.53
C ALA A 222 7.40 11.83 -10.52
N THR A 223 7.17 12.31 -11.74
CA THR A 223 6.62 11.53 -12.85
C THR A 223 7.67 10.56 -13.41
N GLU A 224 7.26 9.62 -14.27
CA GLU A 224 8.18 8.66 -14.90
C GLU A 224 9.30 9.36 -15.69
N ASP A 225 8.97 10.38 -16.49
CA ASP A 225 9.95 11.15 -17.29
C ASP A 225 10.96 11.90 -16.40
N GLU A 226 10.50 12.41 -15.26
CA GLU A 226 11.34 13.09 -14.27
C GLU A 226 12.24 12.11 -13.53
N VAL A 227 11.75 10.91 -13.22
CA VAL A 227 12.55 9.82 -12.65
C VAL A 227 13.69 9.44 -13.59
N GLU A 228 13.45 9.29 -14.89
CA GLU A 228 14.52 9.06 -15.86
C GLU A 228 15.56 10.19 -15.90
N ALA A 229 15.10 11.45 -15.73
CA ALA A 229 16.00 12.60 -15.70
C ALA A 229 16.90 12.60 -14.46
N LEU A 230 16.32 12.28 -13.30
CA LEU A 230 17.01 12.14 -12.03
C LEU A 230 18.02 10.98 -12.04
N GLU A 231 17.67 9.86 -12.66
CA GLU A 231 18.57 8.72 -12.82
C GLU A 231 19.79 9.07 -13.68
N LEU A 232 19.57 9.75 -14.83
CA LEU A 232 20.66 10.21 -15.69
C LEU A 232 21.57 11.22 -14.97
N TYR A 233 20.99 12.07 -14.13
CA TYR A 233 21.72 13.00 -13.29
C TYR A 233 22.61 12.27 -12.28
N MET A 234 22.09 11.25 -11.58
CA MET A 234 22.87 10.41 -10.66
C MET A 234 23.99 9.65 -11.37
N ALA A 235 23.71 9.06 -12.54
CA ALA A 235 24.70 8.35 -13.34
C ALA A 235 25.91 9.23 -13.73
N ARG A 236 25.72 10.55 -13.79
CA ARG A 236 26.74 11.55 -14.11
C ARG A 236 27.44 12.16 -12.88
N GLY A 237 27.11 11.72 -11.67
CA GLY A 237 27.70 12.21 -10.42
C GLY A 237 26.81 13.19 -9.64
N GLY A 238 25.53 13.28 -9.99
CA GLY A 238 24.55 14.08 -9.27
C GLY A 238 24.08 13.39 -7.99
N ASN A 239 23.75 14.17 -6.98
CA ASN A 239 23.31 13.64 -5.68
C ASN A 239 21.82 13.89 -5.45
N ILE A 240 21.13 12.93 -4.85
CA ILE A 240 19.69 13.01 -4.57
C ILE A 240 19.43 12.93 -3.07
N VAL A 241 18.47 13.74 -2.61
CA VAL A 241 17.85 13.58 -1.29
C VAL A 241 16.36 13.44 -1.47
N LEU A 242 15.77 12.45 -0.79
CA LEU A 242 14.33 12.31 -0.65
C LEU A 242 13.97 12.19 0.83
N ALA A 243 13.08 13.06 1.32
CA ALA A 243 12.64 13.05 2.71
C ALA A 243 11.12 12.93 2.79
N GLN A 244 10.62 11.70 2.98
CA GLN A 244 9.21 11.35 2.85
C GLN A 244 8.83 10.22 3.80
N ASN A 245 7.70 10.37 4.50
CA ASN A 245 7.06 9.25 5.18
C ASN A 245 6.25 8.45 4.15
N GLY A 246 6.69 7.24 3.82
CA GLY A 246 6.02 6.35 2.86
C GLY A 246 4.57 6.03 3.24
N ARG A 247 4.29 5.79 4.54
CA ARG A 247 2.93 5.51 5.05
C ARG A 247 1.90 6.57 4.68
N SER A 248 2.31 7.83 4.63
CA SER A 248 1.44 8.94 4.25
C SER A 248 1.03 8.91 2.77
N LEU A 249 1.80 8.26 1.90
CA LEU A 249 1.53 8.14 0.46
C LEU A 249 0.41 7.15 0.16
N GLU A 250 0.34 6.05 0.92
CA GLU A 250 -0.71 5.05 0.78
C GLU A 250 -2.04 5.50 1.38
N THR A 251 -2.03 6.58 2.17
CA THR A 251 -3.23 7.10 2.84
C THR A 251 -3.86 8.24 2.03
N ILE A 252 -4.98 7.97 1.35
CA ILE A 252 -5.82 9.04 0.79
C ILE A 252 -6.70 9.59 1.91
N THR A 253 -6.57 10.90 2.17
CA THR A 253 -7.36 11.62 3.18
C THR A 253 -8.34 12.57 2.50
N ARG A 254 -9.29 13.14 3.26
CA ARG A 254 -10.18 14.23 2.78
C ARG A 254 -9.41 15.43 2.21
N SER A 255 -8.18 15.65 2.64
CA SER A 255 -7.32 16.76 2.24
C SER A 255 -6.47 16.47 1.01
N THR A 256 -6.39 15.21 0.55
CA THR A 256 -5.69 14.86 -0.69
C THR A 256 -6.37 15.57 -1.88
N PRO A 257 -5.65 16.35 -2.71
CA PRO A 257 -6.23 17.03 -3.87
C PRO A 257 -6.87 16.06 -4.86
N ILE A 258 -7.89 16.52 -5.58
CA ILE A 258 -8.62 15.66 -6.51
C ILE A 258 -7.77 15.24 -7.69
N GLU A 259 -6.88 16.12 -8.12
CA GLU A 259 -5.93 15.88 -9.19
C GLU A 259 -5.06 14.67 -8.86
N GLU A 260 -4.59 14.58 -7.61
CA GLU A 260 -3.80 13.43 -7.13
C GLU A 260 -4.62 12.16 -7.02
N ARG A 261 -5.86 12.23 -6.51
CA ARG A 261 -6.76 11.06 -6.49
C ARG A 261 -7.06 10.56 -7.90
N ALA A 262 -7.29 11.46 -8.84
CA ALA A 262 -7.54 11.15 -10.25
C ALA A 262 -6.27 10.68 -10.98
N ARG A 263 -5.08 11.11 -10.54
CA ARG A 263 -3.78 10.59 -11.00
C ARG A 263 -3.61 9.14 -10.55
N ILE A 264 -3.80 8.88 -9.25
CA ILE A 264 -3.75 7.54 -8.64
C ILE A 264 -4.80 6.61 -9.24
N GLY A 265 -6.02 7.10 -9.42
CA GLY A 265 -7.16 6.33 -9.93
C GLY A 265 -7.93 5.56 -8.86
N ASN A 266 -7.80 5.91 -7.58
CA ASN A 266 -8.52 5.28 -6.48
C ASN A 266 -8.90 6.29 -5.40
N TRP A 267 -10.03 6.06 -4.72
CA TRP A 267 -10.50 6.89 -3.62
C TRP A 267 -9.96 6.43 -2.25
N ARG A 268 -9.46 5.19 -2.14
CA ARG A 268 -9.04 4.59 -0.86
C ARG A 268 -7.63 4.03 -0.87
N GLY A 269 -6.68 4.93 -1.06
CA GLY A 269 -5.26 4.62 -0.96
C GLY A 269 -4.59 4.35 -2.29
N ALA A 270 -3.29 4.17 -2.21
CA ALA A 270 -2.36 3.89 -3.28
C ALA A 270 -1.32 2.90 -2.76
N ARG A 271 -0.62 2.22 -3.66
CA ARG A 271 0.53 1.37 -3.35
C ARG A 271 1.80 2.07 -3.78
N ILE A 272 2.77 2.18 -2.87
CA ILE A 272 4.05 2.84 -3.15
C ILE A 272 4.74 2.21 -4.35
N SER A 273 4.72 0.88 -4.45
CA SER A 273 5.35 0.10 -5.52
C SER A 273 4.69 0.26 -6.90
N GLU A 274 3.45 0.75 -6.98
CA GLU A 274 2.70 0.80 -8.24
C GLU A 274 2.39 2.24 -8.72
N GLN A 275 1.98 3.15 -7.82
CA GLN A 275 1.51 4.49 -8.21
C GLN A 275 2.52 5.63 -8.04
N PHE A 276 3.72 5.34 -7.51
CA PHE A 276 4.77 6.33 -7.25
C PHE A 276 6.06 5.97 -8.01
N PRO A 277 6.27 6.55 -9.21
CA PRO A 277 7.42 6.23 -10.06
C PRO A 277 8.78 6.37 -9.37
N ILE A 278 8.91 7.28 -8.41
CA ILE A 278 10.12 7.49 -7.63
C ILE A 278 10.63 6.19 -6.98
N GLN A 279 9.72 5.29 -6.59
CA GLN A 279 10.04 4.03 -5.94
C GLN A 279 10.93 3.15 -6.83
N LYS A 280 10.75 3.22 -8.16
CA LYS A 280 11.61 2.54 -9.15
C LYS A 280 13.07 3.02 -9.06
N LEU A 281 13.29 4.34 -9.01
CA LEU A 281 14.61 4.91 -8.84
C LEU A 281 15.25 4.48 -7.52
N LEU A 282 14.48 4.55 -6.43
CA LEU A 282 14.97 4.12 -5.11
C LEU A 282 15.38 2.65 -5.16
N ASN A 283 14.54 1.79 -5.73
CA ASN A 283 14.79 0.36 -5.83
C ASN A 283 16.03 0.01 -6.67
N ARG A 284 16.24 0.68 -7.81
CA ARG A 284 17.49 0.55 -8.60
C ARG A 284 18.70 1.02 -7.82
N ALA A 285 18.55 2.04 -6.97
CA ALA A 285 19.57 2.49 -6.04
C ALA A 285 19.70 1.60 -4.78
N GLY A 286 18.90 0.53 -4.64
CA GLY A 286 18.98 -0.38 -3.49
C GLY A 286 18.24 0.10 -2.23
N LEU A 287 17.34 1.08 -2.36
CA LEU A 287 16.54 1.64 -1.27
C LEU A 287 15.03 1.49 -1.56
N SER A 288 14.19 1.57 -0.53
CA SER A 288 12.73 1.48 -0.67
C SER A 288 12.03 2.37 0.37
N LEU A 289 11.01 3.14 -0.01
CA LEU A 289 10.08 3.69 0.99
C LEU A 289 9.10 2.60 1.42
N MET A 290 8.89 2.43 2.72
CA MET A 290 7.94 1.46 3.28
C MET A 290 6.60 2.10 3.70
N ASN A 291 5.54 1.30 3.74
CA ASN A 291 4.22 1.69 4.27
C ASN A 291 4.11 1.51 5.80
N ARG A 292 5.21 1.73 6.52
CA ARG A 292 5.26 1.58 7.96
C ARG A 292 6.05 2.68 8.62
N GLU A 293 5.62 3.09 9.82
CA GLU A 293 6.40 3.99 10.65
C GLU A 293 7.34 3.23 11.57
N VAL A 294 8.53 3.80 11.75
CA VAL A 294 9.52 3.35 12.71
C VAL A 294 9.17 3.93 14.09
N PRO A 295 9.18 3.12 15.16
CA PRO A 295 8.92 3.62 16.52
C PRO A 295 9.86 4.76 16.92
N VAL A 296 9.29 5.79 17.57
CA VAL A 296 10.05 6.95 18.05
C VAL A 296 11.09 6.51 19.08
N GLN A 297 12.32 6.96 18.91
CA GLN A 297 13.42 6.68 19.83
C GLN A 297 14.34 7.90 19.93
N ALA A 298 14.48 8.43 21.15
CA ALA A 298 15.25 9.66 21.36
C ALA A 298 16.77 9.46 21.23
N ALA A 299 17.27 8.26 21.55
CA ALA A 299 18.70 7.97 21.53
C ALA A 299 18.97 6.50 21.18
N PRO A 300 18.70 6.06 19.93
CA PRO A 300 19.11 4.74 19.47
C PRO A 300 20.64 4.58 19.57
N PRO A 301 21.16 3.35 19.77
CA PRO A 301 22.59 3.08 19.60
C PRO A 301 23.07 3.49 18.21
N LYS A 302 24.33 3.94 18.10
CA LYS A 302 24.96 4.13 16.78
C LYS A 302 25.02 2.80 16.04
N LEU A 303 24.71 2.81 14.75
CA LEU A 303 24.86 1.63 13.92
C LEU A 303 26.35 1.34 13.70
N THR A 304 26.75 0.08 13.89
CA THR A 304 28.05 -0.41 13.41
C THR A 304 27.97 -0.70 11.91
N ALA A 305 29.11 -0.80 11.23
CA ALA A 305 29.13 -1.18 9.81
C ALA A 305 28.46 -2.55 9.59
N GLU A 306 28.71 -3.52 10.47
CA GLU A 306 28.06 -4.83 10.46
C GLU A 306 26.53 -4.71 10.62
N ALA A 307 26.02 -3.94 11.59
CA ALA A 307 24.59 -3.77 11.79
C ALA A 307 23.91 -3.04 10.61
N ALA A 308 24.59 -2.06 10.02
CA ALA A 308 24.14 -1.37 8.82
C ALA A 308 24.04 -2.32 7.61
N LYS A 309 24.99 -3.24 7.47
CA LYS A 309 25.00 -4.30 6.45
C LYS A 309 23.90 -5.33 6.70
N ASN A 310 23.72 -5.76 7.95
CA ASN A 310 22.70 -6.73 8.34
C ASN A 310 21.27 -6.15 8.26
N SER A 311 21.11 -4.86 8.01
CA SER A 311 19.80 -4.26 7.72
C SER A 311 19.27 -4.59 6.30
N ARG A 312 20.05 -5.26 5.46
CA ARG A 312 19.67 -5.67 4.10
C ARG A 312 18.62 -6.77 4.10
N ILE A 313 17.69 -6.71 3.15
CA ILE A 313 16.62 -7.72 3.03
C ILE A 313 17.17 -9.14 2.88
N GLY A 314 18.28 -9.35 2.15
CA GLY A 314 18.90 -10.66 1.99
C GLY A 314 19.28 -11.30 3.33
N TYR A 315 19.87 -10.53 4.25
CA TYR A 315 20.18 -11.01 5.59
C TYR A 315 18.91 -11.43 6.34
N TRP A 316 17.87 -10.59 6.34
CA TRP A 316 16.62 -10.93 7.03
C TRP A 316 15.89 -12.13 6.43
N LEU A 317 15.98 -12.35 5.11
CA LEU A 317 15.43 -13.53 4.45
C LEU A 317 16.17 -14.80 4.90
N GLU A 318 17.50 -14.75 5.00
CA GLU A 318 18.32 -15.84 5.54
C GLU A 318 17.95 -16.14 7.00
N GLN A 319 17.81 -15.11 7.85
CA GLN A 319 17.39 -15.29 9.25
C GLN A 319 15.99 -15.90 9.34
N GLY A 320 15.01 -15.39 8.56
CA GLY A 320 13.65 -15.90 8.54
C GLY A 320 13.58 -17.36 8.09
N LYS A 321 14.34 -17.72 7.05
CA LYS A 321 14.43 -19.12 6.62
C LYS A 321 15.10 -20.00 7.68
N ALA A 322 16.17 -19.53 8.31
CA ALA A 322 16.86 -20.28 9.36
C ALA A 322 15.97 -20.55 10.58
N ILE A 323 15.05 -19.64 10.91
CA ILE A 323 14.01 -19.82 11.94
C ILE A 323 13.03 -20.92 11.53
N GLU A 324 12.55 -20.91 10.29
CA GLU A 324 11.61 -21.92 9.78
C GLU A 324 12.26 -23.30 9.63
N ASP A 325 13.54 -23.36 9.25
CA ASP A 325 14.32 -24.59 9.16
C ASP A 325 14.80 -25.09 10.55
N GLY A 326 14.54 -24.34 11.63
CA GLY A 326 14.90 -24.69 13.01
C GLY A 326 16.39 -24.57 13.35
N THR A 327 17.19 -23.99 12.45
CA THR A 327 18.64 -23.75 12.66
C THR A 327 18.95 -22.49 13.46
N LEU A 328 17.96 -21.59 13.59
CA LEU A 328 18.01 -20.40 14.42
C LEU A 328 16.79 -20.38 15.34
N THR A 329 16.96 -19.88 16.56
CA THR A 329 15.85 -19.62 17.49
C THR A 329 15.52 -18.13 17.52
N ASP A 330 14.30 -17.78 17.91
CA ASP A 330 13.86 -16.39 18.02
C ASP A 330 14.76 -15.54 18.93
N ASP A 331 15.24 -16.11 20.04
CA ASP A 331 16.14 -15.42 20.96
C ASP A 331 17.49 -15.10 20.32
N GLY A 332 17.93 -15.92 19.36
CA GLY A 332 19.15 -15.74 18.59
C GLY A 332 19.07 -14.62 17.54
N LEU A 333 17.89 -14.07 17.26
CA LEU A 333 17.75 -12.94 16.33
C LEU A 333 18.40 -11.68 16.91
N ALA A 334 19.29 -11.07 16.13
CA ALA A 334 19.92 -9.78 16.40
C ALA A 334 19.01 -8.62 15.96
N ILE A 335 17.78 -8.58 16.46
CA ILE A 335 16.75 -7.57 16.15
C ILE A 335 16.04 -7.13 17.43
N GLY A 336 15.52 -5.90 17.44
CA GLY A 336 14.81 -5.33 18.59
C GLY A 336 15.74 -4.67 19.61
N LEU A 337 15.12 -4.13 20.66
CA LEU A 337 15.84 -3.61 21.82
C LEU A 337 16.48 -4.75 22.64
N PRO A 338 17.48 -4.47 23.49
CA PRO A 338 18.18 -5.50 24.27
C PRO A 338 17.27 -6.40 25.13
N ASP A 339 16.10 -5.92 25.54
CA ASP A 339 15.10 -6.62 26.35
C ASP A 339 13.92 -7.17 25.54
N ALA A 340 13.99 -7.13 24.20
CA ALA A 340 12.94 -7.66 23.34
C ALA A 340 12.75 -9.17 23.53
N THR A 341 11.51 -9.58 23.79
CA THR A 341 11.14 -11.01 23.90
C THR A 341 11.27 -11.74 22.57
N ALA A 342 11.45 -13.06 22.60
CA ALA A 342 11.41 -13.92 21.40
C ALA A 342 10.23 -13.59 20.45
N ALA A 343 9.02 -13.49 21.00
CA ALA A 343 7.82 -13.16 20.22
C ALA A 343 7.91 -11.77 19.57
N LYS A 344 8.45 -10.77 20.27
CA LYS A 344 8.67 -9.43 19.72
C LYS A 344 9.73 -9.45 18.61
N LYS A 345 10.81 -10.21 18.77
CA LYS A 345 11.86 -10.37 17.75
C LYS A 345 11.30 -11.00 16.47
N ARG A 346 10.52 -12.07 16.59
CA ARG A 346 9.80 -12.71 15.47
C ARG A 346 8.84 -11.75 14.78
N GLN A 347 8.08 -10.97 15.55
CA GLN A 347 7.19 -9.95 14.99
C GLN A 347 7.98 -8.89 14.21
N LEU A 348 9.08 -8.38 14.75
CA LEU A 348 9.92 -7.38 14.08
C LEU A 348 10.52 -7.92 12.78
N LEU A 349 11.03 -9.16 12.79
CA LEU A 349 11.51 -9.82 11.58
C LEU A 349 10.42 -9.93 10.52
N THR A 350 9.22 -10.37 10.92
CA THR A 350 8.05 -10.46 10.04
C THR A 350 7.70 -9.09 9.45
N ASP A 351 7.66 -8.05 10.28
CA ASP A 351 7.39 -6.68 9.85
C ASP A 351 8.43 -6.19 8.83
N VAL A 352 9.72 -6.37 9.08
CA VAL A 352 10.78 -5.95 8.14
C VAL A 352 10.66 -6.68 6.80
N LEU A 353 10.45 -8.00 6.81
CA LEU A 353 10.30 -8.79 5.58
C LEU A 353 9.06 -8.41 4.79
N PHE A 354 7.91 -8.25 5.47
CA PHE A 354 6.65 -7.89 4.84
C PHE A 354 6.73 -6.54 4.16
N GLU A 355 7.15 -5.51 4.89
CA GLU A 355 7.17 -4.12 4.40
C GLU A 355 8.21 -3.93 3.28
N THR A 356 9.36 -4.62 3.38
CA THR A 356 10.37 -4.51 2.32
C THR A 356 9.90 -5.22 1.05
N LEU A 357 9.41 -6.46 1.13
CA LEU A 357 8.90 -7.17 -0.04
C LEU A 357 7.65 -6.50 -0.61
N GLU A 358 6.78 -5.90 0.20
CA GLU A 358 5.56 -5.22 -0.30
C GLU A 358 5.86 -4.00 -1.18
N THR A 359 7.04 -3.39 -0.98
CA THR A 359 7.39 -2.11 -1.61
C THR A 359 8.43 -2.21 -2.72
N ILE A 360 8.94 -3.42 -3.03
CA ILE A 360 9.81 -3.60 -4.19
C ILE A 360 9.02 -3.56 -5.50
N THR A 361 9.68 -3.08 -6.54
CA THR A 361 9.16 -3.02 -7.90
C THR A 361 9.87 -4.03 -8.80
N ILE A 362 9.33 -4.24 -10.00
CA ILE A 362 9.92 -5.13 -11.03
C ILE A 362 11.33 -4.71 -11.48
N GLU A 363 11.78 -3.52 -11.07
CA GLU A 363 13.13 -2.99 -11.30
C GLU A 363 14.22 -3.69 -10.47
N THR A 364 13.83 -4.60 -9.57
CA THR A 364 14.75 -5.35 -8.73
C THR A 364 14.80 -6.82 -9.12
N SER A 365 15.99 -7.42 -9.03
CA SER A 365 16.16 -8.88 -9.09
C SER A 365 15.35 -9.58 -7.99
N TRP A 366 15.16 -8.92 -6.84
CA TRP A 366 14.31 -9.38 -5.73
C TRP A 366 12.86 -9.64 -6.14
N TYR A 367 12.28 -8.84 -7.02
CA TYR A 367 10.90 -9.02 -7.46
C TYR A 367 10.72 -10.33 -8.20
N THR A 368 11.56 -10.58 -9.21
CA THR A 368 11.53 -11.83 -9.98
C THR A 368 11.86 -13.04 -9.11
N TRP A 369 12.82 -12.90 -8.18
CA TRP A 369 13.13 -13.94 -7.22
C TRP A 369 11.94 -14.25 -6.30
N ALA A 370 11.31 -13.23 -5.70
CA ALA A 370 10.19 -13.40 -4.78
C ALA A 370 8.99 -14.02 -5.49
N GLU A 371 8.73 -13.65 -6.75
CA GLU A 371 7.69 -14.28 -7.56
C GLU A 371 7.95 -15.78 -7.77
N GLN A 372 9.18 -16.15 -8.13
CA GLN A 372 9.56 -17.56 -8.33
C GLN A 372 9.53 -18.34 -7.02
N GLU A 373 9.99 -17.73 -5.94
CA GLU A 373 10.06 -18.38 -4.64
C GLU A 373 8.67 -18.56 -4.01
N ALA A 374 7.80 -17.54 -4.11
CA ALA A 374 6.40 -17.68 -3.71
C ALA A 374 5.67 -18.79 -4.47
N LYS A 375 5.91 -18.91 -5.79
CA LYS A 375 5.36 -20.02 -6.60
C LYS A 375 5.87 -21.39 -6.12
N ARG A 376 7.12 -21.50 -5.68
CA ARG A 376 7.69 -22.75 -5.15
C ARG A 376 7.10 -23.18 -3.81
N LEU A 377 6.68 -22.23 -2.98
CA LEU A 377 6.05 -22.53 -1.69
C LEU A 377 4.73 -23.32 -1.85
N GLY A 378 4.11 -23.26 -3.03
CA GLY A 378 2.87 -23.95 -3.35
C GLY A 378 1.67 -23.35 -2.64
N GLU A 379 0.54 -24.06 -2.73
CA GLU A 379 -0.70 -23.64 -2.09
C GLU A 379 -0.66 -23.80 -0.57
N VAL A 380 -1.36 -22.91 0.13
CA VAL A 380 -1.55 -22.94 1.59
C VAL A 380 -3.02 -23.01 1.96
N SER A 381 -3.32 -23.63 3.08
CA SER A 381 -4.65 -23.59 3.68
C SER A 381 -4.78 -22.42 4.64
N PHE A 382 -5.90 -21.71 4.59
CA PHE A 382 -6.30 -20.75 5.62
C PHE A 382 -6.96 -21.49 6.82
N PRO A 383 -6.82 -21.00 8.07
CA PRO A 383 -6.21 -19.72 8.44
C PRO A 383 -4.68 -19.77 8.55
N ILE A 384 -4.03 -18.63 8.32
CA ILE A 384 -2.59 -18.41 8.44
C ILE A 384 -2.34 -17.37 9.54
N ASP A 385 -1.58 -17.69 10.58
CA ASP A 385 -1.06 -16.66 11.49
C ASP A 385 0.17 -16.00 10.87
N ARG A 386 0.13 -14.66 10.81
CA ARG A 386 1.12 -13.82 10.15
C ARG A 386 2.55 -14.09 10.64
N ASN A 387 2.74 -14.35 11.93
CA ASN A 387 4.07 -14.44 12.54
C ASN A 387 4.64 -15.87 12.64
N ASP A 388 3.85 -16.92 12.41
CA ASP A 388 4.29 -18.31 12.60
C ASP A 388 5.44 -18.69 11.67
N TYR A 389 5.37 -18.23 10.41
CA TYR A 389 6.37 -18.50 9.36
C TYR A 389 6.80 -17.18 8.71
N PRO A 390 7.73 -16.42 9.31
CA PRO A 390 8.06 -15.05 8.88
C PRO A 390 8.57 -14.98 7.44
N TYR A 391 9.33 -15.97 6.98
CA TYR A 391 9.87 -16.03 5.63
C TYR A 391 8.78 -16.45 4.63
N ARG A 392 8.10 -17.58 4.87
CA ARG A 392 7.01 -18.07 4.03
C ARG A 392 5.90 -17.05 3.89
N ASN A 393 5.45 -16.48 5.00
CA ASN A 393 4.31 -15.56 5.02
C ASN A 393 4.64 -14.21 4.39
N ALA A 394 5.90 -13.76 4.41
CA ALA A 394 6.31 -12.55 3.70
C ALA A 394 6.26 -12.75 2.18
N LEU A 395 6.65 -13.93 1.68
CA LEU A 395 6.52 -14.30 0.27
C LEU A 395 5.06 -14.48 -0.16
N LEU A 396 4.21 -15.05 0.71
CA LEU A 396 2.77 -15.09 0.48
C LEU A 396 2.16 -13.68 0.46
N ASN A 397 2.54 -12.80 1.41
CA ASN A 397 2.14 -11.39 1.39
C ASN A 397 2.54 -10.72 0.08
N PHE A 398 3.78 -10.94 -0.38
CA PHE A 398 4.27 -10.44 -1.67
C PHE A 398 3.36 -10.90 -2.81
N GLN A 399 3.10 -12.20 -2.92
CA GLN A 399 2.21 -12.76 -3.95
C GLN A 399 0.81 -12.16 -3.90
N PHE A 400 0.24 -12.01 -2.70
CA PHE A 400 -1.12 -11.50 -2.51
C PHE A 400 -1.23 -9.98 -2.69
N SER A 401 -0.13 -9.24 -2.58
CA SER A 401 -0.12 -7.77 -2.69
C SER A 401 0.39 -7.23 -4.03
N HIS A 402 1.08 -8.04 -4.84
CA HIS A 402 1.62 -7.61 -6.14
C HIS A 402 0.78 -7.99 -7.34
N PHE A 403 -0.37 -8.65 -7.14
CA PHE A 403 -1.30 -8.83 -8.24
C PHE A 403 -1.83 -7.48 -8.73
N THR A 404 -2.08 -7.38 -10.02
CA THR A 404 -2.69 -6.21 -10.67
C THR A 404 -3.86 -6.66 -11.54
N LEU A 405 -4.54 -5.72 -12.19
CA LEU A 405 -5.54 -6.02 -13.24
C LEU A 405 -4.92 -6.10 -14.65
N ALA A 406 -3.70 -6.63 -14.77
CA ALA A 406 -3.10 -6.91 -16.06
C ALA A 406 -3.98 -7.90 -16.87
N PRO A 407 -3.94 -7.86 -18.22
CA PRO A 407 -4.69 -8.80 -19.03
C PRO A 407 -4.12 -10.23 -18.90
N HIS A 408 -4.93 -11.23 -19.26
CA HIS A 408 -4.52 -12.65 -19.36
C HIS A 408 -3.88 -13.24 -18.09
N GLN A 409 -4.37 -12.85 -16.90
CA GLN A 409 -3.94 -13.45 -15.64
C GLN A 409 -4.45 -14.90 -15.53
N GLU A 410 -3.69 -15.75 -14.85
CA GLU A 410 -4.19 -17.06 -14.45
C GLU A 410 -5.16 -16.92 -13.27
N ALA A 411 -6.13 -17.84 -13.17
CA ALA A 411 -6.97 -17.91 -11.99
C ALA A 411 -6.13 -18.31 -10.79
N SER A 412 -6.27 -17.57 -9.68
CA SER A 412 -5.65 -17.94 -8.41
C SER A 412 -6.26 -19.25 -7.92
N PRO A 413 -5.47 -20.18 -7.36
CA PRO A 413 -6.00 -21.39 -6.75
C PRO A 413 -6.93 -21.08 -5.56
N TYR A 414 -6.79 -19.89 -4.96
CA TYR A 414 -7.61 -19.45 -3.83
C TYR A 414 -8.96 -18.84 -4.24
N ALA A 415 -9.19 -18.59 -5.53
CA ALA A 415 -10.40 -17.91 -6.00
C ALA A 415 -11.68 -18.72 -5.71
N ALA A 416 -11.59 -20.06 -5.80
CA ALA A 416 -12.70 -20.96 -5.54
C ALA A 416 -13.06 -21.07 -4.05
N ASP A 417 -12.08 -20.88 -3.17
CA ASP A 417 -12.32 -20.79 -1.73
C ASP A 417 -13.02 -19.47 -1.37
N TYR A 418 -12.44 -18.35 -1.78
CA TYR A 418 -13.03 -17.03 -1.58
C TYR A 418 -12.53 -16.02 -2.64
N PRO A 419 -13.40 -15.25 -3.32
CA PRO A 419 -14.83 -15.06 -3.04
C PRO A 419 -15.75 -16.24 -3.40
N GLY A 420 -15.26 -17.22 -4.17
CA GLY A 420 -16.00 -18.41 -4.56
C GLY A 420 -15.98 -18.69 -6.06
N ALA A 421 -16.46 -19.86 -6.47
CA ALA A 421 -16.48 -20.26 -7.87
C ALA A 421 -17.65 -19.63 -8.66
N VAL A 422 -17.40 -19.34 -9.94
CA VAL A 422 -18.43 -19.03 -10.95
C VAL A 422 -18.90 -20.35 -11.57
N GLN A 423 -20.20 -20.51 -11.81
CA GLN A 423 -20.74 -21.70 -12.47
C GLN A 423 -20.17 -21.84 -13.90
N GLN A 424 -19.91 -23.08 -14.34
CA GLN A 424 -19.22 -23.33 -15.61
C GLN A 424 -20.05 -22.95 -16.84
N ASP A 425 -21.37 -23.01 -16.73
CA ASP A 425 -22.36 -22.69 -17.75
C ASP A 425 -22.88 -21.25 -17.66
N ALA A 426 -22.30 -20.42 -16.79
CA ALA A 426 -22.64 -19.00 -16.68
C ALA A 426 -22.43 -18.29 -18.04
N GLU A 427 -23.49 -17.67 -18.55
CA GLU A 427 -23.46 -17.01 -19.85
C GLU A 427 -22.51 -15.80 -19.85
N ILE A 428 -21.63 -15.75 -20.84
CA ILE A 428 -20.71 -14.64 -21.03
C ILE A 428 -21.47 -13.47 -21.66
N VAL A 429 -21.49 -12.35 -20.95
CA VAL A 429 -22.07 -11.10 -21.41
C VAL A 429 -21.09 -10.40 -22.35
N MET A 430 -21.59 -10.06 -23.55
CA MET A 430 -20.88 -9.29 -24.56
C MET A 430 -21.60 -7.96 -24.80
N GLY A 431 -20.84 -6.85 -24.82
CA GLY A 431 -21.36 -5.56 -25.23
C GLY A 431 -22.30 -4.86 -24.24
N ARG A 432 -22.20 -5.13 -22.92
CA ARG A 432 -23.03 -4.42 -21.93
C ARG A 432 -22.55 -2.98 -21.75
N THR A 433 -23.37 -2.02 -22.14
CA THR A 433 -23.08 -0.59 -21.90
C THR A 433 -23.54 -0.17 -20.50
N VAL A 434 -22.65 0.50 -19.77
CA VAL A 434 -22.93 1.10 -18.46
C VAL A 434 -22.69 2.62 -18.56
N GLU A 435 -23.71 3.39 -18.20
CA GLU A 435 -23.63 4.85 -18.11
C GLU A 435 -22.99 5.25 -16.76
N VAL A 436 -21.98 6.11 -16.81
CA VAL A 436 -21.29 6.67 -15.64
C VAL A 436 -21.56 8.17 -15.61
N GLU A 437 -22.27 8.62 -14.58
CA GLU A 437 -22.47 10.04 -14.27
C GLU A 437 -21.16 10.64 -13.76
N LEU A 438 -20.69 11.70 -14.40
CA LEU A 438 -19.52 12.46 -13.96
C LEU A 438 -19.91 13.75 -13.23
N ASP A 439 -21.19 14.13 -13.23
CA ASP A 439 -21.67 15.27 -12.47
C ASP A 439 -21.94 14.86 -11.02
N PHE A 440 -20.94 15.05 -10.16
CA PHE A 440 -21.05 14.71 -8.76
C PHE A 440 -20.46 15.76 -7.81
N PRO A 441 -21.10 15.96 -6.64
CA PRO A 441 -20.57 16.87 -5.65
C PRO A 441 -19.27 16.32 -5.11
N TYR A 442 -18.18 17.04 -5.37
CA TYR A 442 -16.85 16.65 -4.91
C TYR A 442 -16.58 17.08 -3.46
N ASP A 443 -17.00 18.27 -3.07
CA ASP A 443 -16.72 18.82 -1.74
C ASP A 443 -17.89 18.60 -0.78
N MET A 444 -17.92 17.41 -0.18
CA MET A 444 -18.86 17.07 0.89
C MET A 444 -18.26 17.32 2.29
N ASN A 445 -17.16 18.08 2.42
CA ASN A 445 -16.49 18.33 3.70
C ASN A 445 -17.42 18.98 4.73
N TYR A 446 -18.49 19.68 4.29
CA TYR A 446 -19.51 20.23 5.18
C TYR A 446 -20.23 19.17 6.03
N SER A 447 -20.31 17.92 5.53
CA SER A 447 -20.88 16.80 6.26
C SER A 447 -19.88 16.12 7.20
N LEU A 448 -18.60 16.53 7.15
CA LEU A 448 -17.44 15.88 7.78
C LEU A 448 -17.32 14.38 7.46
N ARG A 449 -18.05 13.89 6.45
CA ARG A 449 -17.95 12.53 5.93
C ARG A 449 -16.75 12.47 4.99
N LEU A 450 -16.12 11.31 4.95
CA LEU A 450 -15.09 11.04 3.95
C LEU A 450 -15.75 10.89 2.57
N PRO A 451 -15.00 11.17 1.48
CA PRO A 451 -15.51 10.96 0.13
C PRO A 451 -16.00 9.53 -0.03
N ASN A 452 -17.19 9.38 -0.59
CA ASN A 452 -17.68 8.11 -1.07
C ASN A 452 -16.78 7.63 -2.23
N LYS A 453 -16.76 6.32 -2.48
CA LYS A 453 -16.00 5.78 -3.62
C LYS A 453 -16.67 6.04 -4.98
N ASN A 454 -17.88 6.60 -5.02
CA ASN A 454 -18.67 6.76 -6.25
C ASN A 454 -18.82 5.46 -7.08
N TRP A 455 -18.92 4.30 -6.45
CA TRP A 455 -19.10 3.04 -7.19
C TRP A 455 -20.38 3.08 -8.02
N VAL A 456 -20.21 2.83 -9.32
CA VAL A 456 -21.29 2.54 -10.25
C VAL A 456 -21.36 1.03 -10.43
N SER A 457 -22.38 0.42 -9.81
CA SER A 457 -22.74 -0.98 -9.99
C SER A 457 -22.99 -1.30 -11.46
N THR A 458 -22.37 -2.36 -11.95
CA THR A 458 -22.56 -2.85 -13.33
C THR A 458 -23.53 -4.04 -13.41
N GLY A 459 -23.77 -4.72 -12.28
CA GLY A 459 -24.46 -6.01 -12.23
C GLY A 459 -23.66 -7.16 -12.87
N LEU A 460 -22.38 -6.93 -13.18
CA LEU A 460 -21.49 -7.90 -13.82
C LEU A 460 -20.43 -8.41 -12.84
N TYR A 461 -20.05 -9.66 -13.01
CA TYR A 461 -18.96 -10.31 -12.28
C TYR A 461 -17.87 -10.72 -13.27
N ALA A 462 -16.61 -10.44 -12.92
CA ALA A 462 -15.45 -10.91 -13.66
C ALA A 462 -15.08 -12.33 -13.19
N PRO A 463 -15.16 -13.36 -14.04
CA PRO A 463 -14.73 -14.69 -13.63
C PRO A 463 -13.21 -14.72 -13.38
N PRO A 464 -12.71 -15.51 -12.40
CA PRO A 464 -11.30 -15.59 -12.07
C PRO A 464 -10.42 -15.93 -13.30
N GLY A 465 -9.36 -15.17 -13.51
CA GLY A 465 -8.40 -15.34 -14.62
C GLY A 465 -8.98 -15.12 -16.03
N LYS A 466 -10.23 -14.68 -16.17
CA LYS A 466 -10.81 -14.37 -17.49
C LYS A 466 -10.54 -12.91 -17.86
N THR A 467 -10.44 -12.66 -19.16
CA THR A 467 -10.19 -11.32 -19.69
C THR A 467 -11.51 -10.58 -19.86
N ILE A 468 -11.60 -9.40 -19.25
CA ILE A 468 -12.68 -8.44 -19.42
C ILE A 468 -12.19 -7.33 -20.33
N THR A 469 -12.99 -7.00 -21.33
CA THR A 469 -12.69 -5.91 -22.27
C THR A 469 -13.62 -4.74 -22.01
N LEU A 470 -13.04 -3.56 -21.83
CA LEU A 470 -13.75 -2.29 -21.68
C LEU A 470 -13.47 -1.39 -22.88
N GLU A 471 -14.52 -0.97 -23.58
CA GLU A 471 -14.42 0.08 -24.59
C GLU A 471 -14.70 1.43 -23.93
N VAL A 472 -13.66 2.27 -23.87
CA VAL A 472 -13.64 3.51 -23.11
C VAL A 472 -13.70 4.71 -24.07
N PRO A 473 -14.78 5.51 -24.04
CA PRO A 473 -14.91 6.65 -24.94
C PRO A 473 -14.00 7.80 -24.55
N GLN A 474 -13.87 8.79 -25.44
CA GLN A 474 -13.23 10.07 -25.10
C GLN A 474 -13.95 10.72 -23.90
N GLY A 475 -13.19 11.34 -22.99
CA GLY A 475 -13.72 11.98 -21.78
C GLY A 475 -13.84 11.05 -20.57
N ALA A 476 -13.71 9.72 -20.74
CA ALA A 476 -13.74 8.75 -19.65
C ALA A 476 -12.37 8.45 -19.01
N GLY A 477 -11.31 9.20 -19.35
CA GLY A 477 -9.94 9.00 -18.82
C GLY A 477 -9.74 9.29 -17.33
N HIS A 478 -10.80 9.72 -16.64
CA HIS A 478 -10.86 9.87 -15.19
C HIS A 478 -11.78 8.85 -14.53
N VAL A 479 -12.14 7.77 -15.24
CA VAL A 479 -12.86 6.64 -14.68
C VAL A 479 -11.87 5.52 -14.39
N SER A 480 -12.03 4.84 -13.27
CA SER A 480 -11.32 3.60 -12.96
C SER A 480 -12.28 2.43 -13.00
N VAL A 481 -11.78 1.26 -13.38
CA VAL A 481 -12.46 -0.01 -13.13
C VAL A 481 -11.93 -0.61 -11.83
N GLN A 482 -12.80 -1.16 -11.01
CA GLN A 482 -12.44 -1.97 -9.85
C GLN A 482 -13.08 -3.36 -10.01
N ILE A 483 -12.32 -4.41 -9.70
CA ILE A 483 -12.82 -5.78 -9.63
C ILE A 483 -12.70 -6.25 -8.19
N GLY A 484 -13.82 -6.68 -7.61
CA GLY A 484 -13.96 -7.06 -6.21
C GLY A 484 -14.75 -6.02 -5.38
N SER A 485 -15.58 -6.52 -4.47
CA SER A 485 -16.36 -5.71 -3.53
C SER A 485 -15.72 -5.69 -2.14
N GLN A 486 -15.03 -6.78 -1.77
CA GLN A 486 -14.30 -6.96 -0.52
C GLN A 486 -12.98 -6.17 -0.55
N ASP A 487 -13.06 -4.89 -0.18
CA ASP A 487 -11.96 -3.94 -0.25
C ASP A 487 -11.23 -3.71 1.09
N ASP A 488 -11.53 -4.53 2.10
CA ASP A 488 -10.77 -4.62 3.36
C ASP A 488 -9.35 -5.15 3.10
N ASP A 489 -8.35 -4.39 3.56
CA ASP A 489 -6.95 -4.78 3.53
C ASP A 489 -6.57 -5.55 4.80
N LEU A 490 -6.43 -6.88 4.68
CA LEU A 490 -6.09 -7.73 5.81
C LEU A 490 -4.59 -7.95 6.00
N ARG A 491 -3.70 -7.32 5.22
CA ARG A 491 -2.24 -7.55 5.33
C ARG A 491 -1.71 -7.26 6.74
N GLY A 492 -2.31 -6.28 7.41
CA GLY A 492 -1.99 -5.92 8.81
C GLY A 492 -2.63 -6.83 9.87
N ALA A 493 -3.55 -7.72 9.52
CA ALA A 493 -4.22 -8.61 10.46
C ALA A 493 -3.25 -9.67 11.01
N LYS A 494 -3.47 -10.09 12.26
CA LYS A 494 -2.67 -11.16 12.89
C LYS A 494 -2.90 -12.51 12.20
N THR A 495 -4.13 -12.81 11.81
CA THR A 495 -4.50 -14.06 11.19
C THR A 495 -5.25 -13.77 9.90
N TRP A 496 -4.95 -14.48 8.82
CA TRP A 496 -5.66 -14.44 7.57
C TRP A 496 -6.55 -15.68 7.44
N SER A 497 -7.87 -15.48 7.37
CA SER A 497 -8.88 -16.53 7.14
C SER A 497 -9.26 -16.67 5.66
N ARG A 498 -8.68 -15.80 4.82
CA ARG A 498 -8.76 -15.78 3.36
C ARG A 498 -7.54 -15.01 2.84
N VAL A 499 -7.34 -14.99 1.52
CA VAL A 499 -6.35 -14.12 0.88
C VAL A 499 -6.52 -12.68 1.38
N PRO A 500 -5.44 -11.99 1.79
CA PRO A 500 -5.56 -10.70 2.48
C PRO A 500 -6.04 -9.56 1.58
N LEU A 501 -5.85 -9.66 0.26
CA LEU A 501 -6.29 -8.70 -0.74
C LEU A 501 -6.97 -9.41 -1.91
N LEU A 502 -8.20 -9.00 -2.22
CA LEU A 502 -9.01 -9.55 -3.33
C LEU A 502 -9.34 -8.50 -4.38
N THR A 503 -9.45 -7.26 -3.92
CA THR A 503 -9.90 -6.14 -4.74
C THR A 503 -8.72 -5.37 -5.31
N HIS A 504 -8.79 -5.07 -6.60
CA HIS A 504 -7.84 -4.18 -7.28
C HIS A 504 -8.57 -3.24 -8.23
N PHE A 505 -7.92 -2.11 -8.53
CA PHE A 505 -8.42 -1.13 -9.49
C PHE A 505 -7.44 -0.92 -10.64
N LYS A 506 -7.92 -0.32 -11.73
CA LYS A 506 -7.11 0.18 -12.83
C LYS A 506 -7.75 1.44 -13.38
N LYS A 507 -6.96 2.50 -13.50
CA LYS A 507 -7.37 3.71 -14.20
C LYS A 507 -7.57 3.42 -15.69
N LEU A 508 -8.68 3.86 -16.24
CA LEU A 508 -9.00 3.66 -17.65
C LEU A 508 -8.38 4.77 -18.51
N ASN A 509 -7.87 4.36 -19.67
CA ASN A 509 -7.47 5.27 -20.73
C ASN A 509 -8.47 5.15 -21.89
N GLN A 510 -8.58 6.20 -22.70
CA GLN A 510 -9.42 6.16 -23.90
C GLN A 510 -9.02 4.99 -24.82
N GLY A 511 -10.01 4.33 -25.41
CA GLY A 511 -9.85 3.17 -26.29
C GLY A 511 -10.17 1.86 -25.59
N THR A 512 -9.64 0.76 -26.13
CA THR A 512 -9.87 -0.58 -25.59
C THR A 512 -8.93 -0.86 -24.43
N THR A 513 -9.49 -1.14 -23.26
CA THR A 513 -8.74 -1.58 -22.06
C THR A 513 -9.10 -3.02 -21.74
N GLN A 514 -8.08 -3.87 -21.61
CA GLN A 514 -8.25 -5.24 -21.11
C GLN A 514 -7.76 -5.36 -19.67
N VAL A 515 -8.53 -6.08 -18.87
CA VAL A 515 -8.23 -6.39 -17.46
C VAL A 515 -8.55 -7.84 -17.15
N SER A 516 -7.85 -8.41 -16.17
CA SER A 516 -8.15 -9.73 -15.62
C SER A 516 -7.85 -9.72 -14.13
N SER A 517 -8.71 -10.32 -13.31
CA SER A 517 -8.48 -10.50 -11.87
C SER A 517 -8.21 -11.98 -11.60
N PRO A 518 -7.12 -12.35 -10.91
CA PRO A 518 -6.87 -13.74 -10.55
C PRO A 518 -7.92 -14.29 -9.57
N TYR A 519 -8.58 -13.43 -8.79
CA TYR A 519 -9.61 -13.83 -7.82
C TYR A 519 -11.05 -13.69 -8.36
N GLY A 520 -11.24 -12.99 -9.48
CA GLY A 520 -12.56 -12.56 -9.93
C GLY A 520 -13.18 -11.50 -9.02
N GLY A 521 -14.46 -11.20 -9.22
CA GLY A 521 -15.21 -10.26 -8.37
C GLY A 521 -16.23 -9.42 -9.13
N MET A 522 -17.09 -8.71 -8.41
CA MET A 522 -18.01 -7.72 -8.98
C MET A 522 -17.23 -6.61 -9.69
N ILE A 523 -17.75 -6.13 -10.83
CA ILE A 523 -17.13 -5.05 -11.60
C ILE A 523 -17.80 -3.73 -11.25
N TYR A 524 -17.00 -2.73 -10.85
CA TYR A 524 -17.46 -1.37 -10.59
C TYR A 524 -16.73 -0.38 -11.50
N LEU A 525 -17.46 0.64 -11.96
CA LEU A 525 -16.89 1.82 -12.59
C LEU A 525 -16.88 2.97 -11.59
N ILE A 526 -15.77 3.70 -11.55
CA ILE A 526 -15.49 4.67 -10.49
C ILE A 526 -15.08 5.99 -11.12
N PRO A 527 -15.93 7.02 -11.12
CA PRO A 527 -15.54 8.34 -11.57
C PRO A 527 -14.65 9.01 -10.51
N MET A 528 -13.47 9.46 -10.93
CA MET A 528 -12.43 10.02 -10.05
C MET A 528 -12.39 11.55 -10.06
N LYS A 529 -13.01 12.18 -11.06
CA LYS A 529 -13.03 13.63 -11.25
C LYS A 529 -14.41 14.08 -11.75
N PRO A 530 -15.05 15.09 -11.11
CA PRO A 530 -16.32 15.57 -11.56
C PRO A 530 -16.17 16.36 -12.87
N ALA A 531 -17.17 16.22 -13.72
CA ALA A 531 -17.36 17.01 -14.92
C ALA A 531 -18.85 17.34 -15.00
N ALA A 532 -19.19 18.61 -14.76
CA ALA A 532 -20.58 19.06 -14.66
C ALA A 532 -21.38 18.71 -15.92
N GLY A 533 -22.62 18.23 -15.74
CA GLY A 533 -23.53 17.82 -16.80
C GLY A 533 -23.00 16.74 -17.75
N SER A 534 -21.93 16.03 -17.38
CA SER A 534 -21.24 15.08 -18.27
C SER A 534 -21.51 13.64 -17.86
N LYS A 535 -21.68 12.79 -18.88
CA LYS A 535 -21.82 11.34 -18.72
C LYS A 535 -20.96 10.63 -19.74
N VAL A 536 -20.54 9.41 -19.41
CA VAL A 536 -19.80 8.55 -20.34
C VAL A 536 -20.38 7.14 -20.34
N ASN A 537 -20.40 6.51 -21.51
CA ASN A 537 -20.89 5.15 -21.69
C ASN A 537 -19.72 4.21 -21.95
N ILE A 538 -19.47 3.30 -21.01
CA ILE A 538 -18.39 2.31 -21.10
C ILE A 538 -19.03 0.95 -21.44
N THR A 539 -18.51 0.29 -22.47
CA THR A 539 -19.02 -1.03 -22.89
C THR A 539 -18.13 -2.13 -22.33
N ILE A 540 -18.73 -3.12 -21.66
CA ILE A 540 -18.03 -4.22 -20.99
C ILE A 540 -18.37 -5.54 -21.69
N SER A 541 -17.36 -6.36 -21.96
CA SER A 541 -17.48 -7.69 -22.56
C SER A 541 -16.60 -8.72 -21.85
N GLY A 542 -17.01 -9.99 -21.84
CA GLY A 542 -16.25 -11.10 -21.23
C GLY A 542 -16.59 -11.37 -19.76
N ALA A 543 -17.51 -10.59 -19.17
CA ALA A 543 -18.02 -10.79 -17.82
C ALA A 543 -19.20 -11.77 -17.81
N VAL A 544 -19.68 -12.16 -16.63
CA VAL A 544 -20.93 -12.92 -16.47
C VAL A 544 -21.96 -12.09 -15.68
N GLN A 545 -23.24 -12.39 -15.86
CA GLN A 545 -24.32 -11.73 -15.12
C GLN A 545 -24.32 -12.22 -13.66
N ALA A 546 -24.15 -11.29 -12.71
CA ALA A 546 -24.35 -11.59 -11.30
C ALA A 546 -25.85 -11.53 -10.95
N PRO A 547 -26.33 -12.24 -9.91
CA PRO A 547 -27.62 -11.97 -9.30
C PRO A 547 -27.68 -10.50 -8.86
N TYR A 548 -28.47 -9.71 -9.58
CA TYR A 548 -28.51 -8.26 -9.42
C TYR A 548 -29.95 -7.77 -9.37
N TYR A 549 -30.36 -7.32 -8.18
CA TYR A 549 -31.66 -6.70 -7.97
C TYR A 549 -31.51 -5.18 -7.91
N GLU A 550 -32.23 -4.45 -8.75
CA GLU A 550 -32.33 -3.00 -8.65
C GLU A 550 -33.79 -2.59 -8.44
N LEU A 551 -34.05 -1.91 -7.32
CA LEU A 551 -35.38 -1.49 -6.92
C LEU A 551 -36.06 -0.67 -8.02
N GLY A 552 -37.24 -1.10 -8.45
CA GLY A 552 -38.02 -0.46 -9.52
C GLY A 552 -37.56 -0.78 -10.94
N LYS A 553 -36.50 -1.59 -11.12
CA LYS A 553 -36.03 -2.05 -12.44
C LYS A 553 -36.11 -3.56 -12.61
N THR A 554 -35.73 -4.33 -11.60
CA THR A 554 -35.78 -5.81 -11.63
C THR A 554 -37.18 -6.30 -11.28
N THR A 555 -37.78 -7.16 -12.11
CA THR A 555 -39.09 -7.77 -11.80
C THR A 555 -38.95 -8.93 -10.82
N GLN A 556 -40.06 -9.30 -10.18
CA GLN A 556 -40.07 -10.44 -9.26
C GLN A 556 -39.68 -11.75 -9.96
N GLU A 557 -40.14 -11.96 -11.20
CA GLU A 557 -39.82 -13.16 -11.99
C GLU A 557 -38.33 -13.23 -12.33
N GLN A 558 -37.72 -12.10 -12.69
CA GLN A 558 -36.28 -12.00 -12.93
C GLN A 558 -35.50 -12.31 -11.65
N TRP A 559 -35.94 -11.76 -10.52
CA TRP A 559 -35.32 -12.03 -9.22
C TRP A 559 -35.42 -13.50 -8.84
N ASP A 560 -36.60 -14.10 -8.96
CA ASP A 560 -36.82 -15.50 -8.64
C ASP A 560 -35.98 -16.44 -9.50
N ALA A 561 -35.77 -16.11 -10.78
CA ALA A 561 -34.84 -16.84 -11.65
C ALA A 561 -33.39 -16.77 -11.16
N MET A 562 -32.88 -15.56 -10.86
CA MET A 562 -31.52 -15.37 -10.35
C MET A 562 -31.32 -15.99 -8.96
N ARG A 563 -32.36 -16.00 -8.14
CA ARG A 563 -32.38 -16.57 -6.78
C ARG A 563 -32.39 -18.09 -6.79
N ALA A 564 -33.12 -18.69 -7.73
CA ALA A 564 -33.20 -20.14 -7.85
C ALA A 564 -31.85 -20.75 -8.25
N ASP A 565 -31.12 -20.09 -9.14
CA ASP A 565 -29.83 -20.57 -9.65
C ASP A 565 -28.79 -19.44 -9.79
N PRO A 566 -28.11 -19.07 -8.69
CA PRO A 566 -27.10 -18.02 -8.72
C PRO A 566 -25.83 -18.46 -9.46
N MET A 567 -25.49 -17.77 -10.55
CA MET A 567 -24.36 -18.11 -11.42
C MET A 567 -22.99 -17.66 -10.88
N THR A 568 -22.98 -16.73 -9.93
CA THR A 568 -21.77 -16.12 -9.35
C THR A 568 -21.81 -16.24 -7.83
N PRO A 569 -20.66 -16.23 -7.14
CA PRO A 569 -20.62 -16.43 -5.69
C PRO A 569 -21.14 -15.23 -4.89
N ILE A 570 -21.22 -14.06 -5.52
CA ILE A 570 -21.65 -12.81 -4.91
C ILE A 570 -22.87 -12.29 -5.66
N ALA A 571 -23.85 -11.82 -4.91
CA ALA A 571 -25.07 -11.14 -5.37
C ALA A 571 -25.08 -9.69 -4.89
N GLU A 572 -25.78 -8.83 -5.62
CA GLU A 572 -25.93 -7.42 -5.27
C GLU A 572 -27.39 -6.96 -5.33
N LEU A 573 -27.85 -6.30 -4.27
CA LEU A 573 -29.18 -5.70 -4.18
C LEU A 573 -29.04 -4.19 -3.99
N LYS A 574 -29.62 -3.42 -4.90
CA LYS A 574 -29.44 -1.98 -5.00
C LYS A 574 -30.77 -1.24 -4.92
N SER A 575 -30.76 -0.14 -4.17
CA SER A 575 -31.80 0.89 -4.13
C SER A 575 -31.19 2.28 -4.36
N GLU A 576 -31.96 3.34 -4.14
CA GLU A 576 -31.46 4.72 -4.24
C GLU A 576 -30.46 5.05 -3.12
N ARG A 577 -30.67 4.50 -1.91
CA ARG A 577 -29.88 4.85 -0.71
C ARG A 577 -28.90 3.77 -0.28
N VAL A 578 -29.07 2.52 -0.71
CA VAL A 578 -28.28 1.38 -0.21
C VAL A 578 -27.91 0.40 -1.33
N VAL A 579 -26.70 -0.15 -1.23
CA VAL A 579 -26.29 -1.36 -1.96
C VAL A 579 -25.86 -2.43 -0.96
N LEU A 580 -26.42 -3.62 -1.07
CA LEU A 580 -26.03 -4.79 -0.30
C LEU A 580 -25.26 -5.73 -1.22
N ASN A 581 -24.06 -6.14 -0.79
CA ASN A 581 -23.26 -7.15 -1.44
C ASN A 581 -23.15 -8.36 -0.51
N VAL A 582 -23.68 -9.49 -0.94
CA VAL A 582 -23.86 -10.68 -0.10
C VAL A 582 -23.40 -11.93 -0.86
N PRO A 583 -22.91 -12.97 -0.18
CA PRO A 583 -22.80 -14.29 -0.76
C PRO A 583 -24.14 -14.73 -1.38
N SER A 584 -24.08 -15.22 -2.61
CA SER A 584 -25.26 -15.61 -3.37
C SER A 584 -26.05 -16.75 -2.74
N GLU A 585 -25.45 -17.53 -1.85
CA GLU A 585 -26.20 -18.55 -1.12
C GLU A 585 -27.29 -17.95 -0.23
N PHE A 586 -27.08 -16.75 0.32
CA PHE A 586 -28.04 -16.09 1.20
C PHE A 586 -29.23 -15.51 0.46
N ILE A 587 -29.10 -15.19 -0.84
CA ILE A 587 -30.23 -14.60 -1.58
C ILE A 587 -31.39 -15.59 -1.78
N ARG A 588 -31.15 -16.90 -1.64
CA ARG A 588 -32.19 -17.94 -1.69
C ARG A 588 -33.32 -17.68 -0.71
N GLU A 589 -33.01 -17.07 0.44
CA GLU A 589 -33.95 -16.74 1.51
C GLU A 589 -34.68 -15.40 1.29
N VAL A 590 -34.23 -14.59 0.33
CA VAL A 590 -34.80 -13.26 0.07
C VAL A 590 -35.95 -13.36 -0.94
N THR A 591 -37.14 -13.70 -0.44
CA THR A 591 -38.34 -13.85 -1.30
C THR A 591 -38.96 -12.52 -1.72
N ASN A 592 -38.82 -11.46 -0.92
CA ASN A 592 -39.35 -10.13 -1.20
C ASN A 592 -38.25 -9.05 -1.17
N PRO A 593 -37.44 -8.95 -2.24
CA PRO A 593 -36.35 -7.98 -2.30
C PRO A 593 -36.86 -6.53 -2.34
N GLU A 594 -38.08 -6.29 -2.83
CA GLU A 594 -38.66 -4.96 -2.91
C GLU A 594 -38.91 -4.37 -1.52
N GLU A 595 -39.56 -5.16 -0.64
CA GLU A 595 -39.79 -4.74 0.74
C GLU A 595 -38.47 -4.53 1.48
N LEU A 596 -37.52 -5.47 1.36
CA LEU A 596 -36.20 -5.37 1.97
C LEU A 596 -35.50 -4.05 1.59
N MET A 597 -35.41 -3.75 0.30
CA MET A 597 -34.68 -2.58 -0.19
C MET A 597 -35.41 -1.27 0.16
N LYS A 598 -36.75 -1.25 0.13
CA LYS A 598 -37.55 -0.11 0.62
C LYS A 598 -37.34 0.12 2.13
N THR A 599 -37.20 -0.92 2.92
CA THR A 599 -36.88 -0.80 4.35
C THR A 599 -35.51 -0.17 4.56
N TRP A 600 -34.50 -0.58 3.80
CA TRP A 600 -33.17 0.02 3.85
C TRP A 600 -33.18 1.50 3.46
N ASP A 601 -33.86 1.86 2.36
CA ASP A 601 -34.04 3.26 1.97
C ASP A 601 -34.71 4.07 3.09
N LYS A 602 -35.76 3.53 3.71
CA LYS A 602 -36.44 4.18 4.82
C LYS A 602 -35.51 4.42 6.02
N ILE A 603 -34.67 3.45 6.38
CA ILE A 603 -33.71 3.59 7.48
C ILE A 603 -32.73 4.74 7.22
N VAL A 604 -32.14 4.80 6.02
CA VAL A 604 -31.20 5.86 5.66
C VAL A 604 -31.90 7.22 5.62
N ASN A 605 -33.11 7.29 5.04
CA ASN A 605 -33.88 8.52 4.96
C ASN A 605 -34.31 9.03 6.35
N ASP A 606 -34.67 8.15 7.27
CA ASP A 606 -34.95 8.53 8.66
C ASP A 606 -33.70 9.04 9.40
N ALA A 607 -32.53 8.44 9.13
CA ALA A 607 -31.26 8.93 9.67
C ALA A 607 -30.89 10.31 9.12
N ASP A 608 -31.03 10.51 7.81
CA ASP A 608 -30.78 11.81 7.19
C ASP A 608 -31.75 12.87 7.76
N ARG A 609 -33.05 12.56 7.86
CA ARG A 609 -34.05 13.43 8.48
C ARG A 609 -33.72 13.78 9.92
N LEU A 610 -33.29 12.81 10.73
CA LEU A 610 -32.84 13.04 12.11
C LEU A 610 -31.64 13.99 12.17
N SER A 611 -30.72 13.90 11.19
CA SER A 611 -29.57 14.79 11.07
C SER A 611 -29.87 16.14 10.41
N GLY A 612 -31.14 16.43 10.10
CA GLY A 612 -31.53 17.67 9.43
C GLY A 612 -31.10 17.73 7.97
N GLN A 613 -30.94 16.58 7.31
CA GLN A 613 -30.54 16.44 5.91
C GLN A 613 -31.70 15.97 5.03
N SER A 614 -31.67 16.37 3.75
CA SER A 614 -32.57 15.84 2.71
C SER A 614 -31.97 15.97 1.32
N MET A 615 -32.42 15.17 0.36
CA MET A 615 -31.82 15.11 -0.99
C MET A 615 -31.89 16.43 -1.76
N ASN A 616 -32.97 17.19 -1.54
CA ASN A 616 -33.28 18.42 -2.28
C ASN A 616 -32.93 19.70 -1.50
N ALA A 617 -32.36 19.59 -0.29
CA ALA A 617 -31.96 20.76 0.46
C ALA A 617 -30.66 21.37 -0.09
N PRO A 618 -30.47 22.69 0.04
CA PRO A 618 -29.19 23.32 -0.25
C PRO A 618 -28.13 22.91 0.80
N LEU A 619 -26.86 23.14 0.47
CA LEU A 619 -25.77 23.04 1.46
C LEU A 619 -26.02 23.97 2.66
N PRO A 620 -25.72 23.55 3.90
CA PRO A 620 -25.10 22.28 4.31
C PRO A 620 -26.10 21.15 4.63
N HIS A 621 -27.39 21.31 4.31
CA HIS A 621 -28.45 20.34 4.63
C HIS A 621 -28.70 19.30 3.54
N MET A 622 -27.93 19.31 2.45
CA MET A 622 -28.05 18.32 1.39
C MET A 622 -27.58 16.95 1.90
N ALA A 623 -28.44 15.93 1.74
CA ALA A 623 -28.09 14.54 2.02
C ALA A 623 -27.12 13.99 0.97
N ASP A 624 -26.37 12.95 1.32
CA ASP A 624 -25.48 12.27 0.38
C ASP A 624 -26.31 11.59 -0.73
N ARG A 625 -26.01 11.92 -1.98
CA ARG A 625 -26.71 11.41 -3.18
C ARG A 625 -26.36 9.97 -3.50
N TYR A 626 -25.24 9.48 -2.97
CA TYR A 626 -24.76 8.15 -3.29
C TYR A 626 -25.27 7.10 -2.33
N PRO A 627 -25.51 5.87 -2.82
CA PRO A 627 -25.92 4.80 -1.95
C PRO A 627 -24.77 4.39 -1.02
N ARG A 628 -25.14 4.01 0.20
CA ARG A 628 -24.23 3.40 1.16
C ARG A 628 -24.09 1.93 0.82
N TYR A 629 -22.88 1.45 0.73
CA TYR A 629 -22.65 0.05 0.46
C TYR A 629 -22.36 -0.73 1.75
N TYR A 630 -22.92 -1.94 1.80
CA TYR A 630 -22.70 -2.94 2.85
C TYR A 630 -22.14 -4.20 2.19
N VAL A 631 -20.94 -4.62 2.58
CA VAL A 631 -20.28 -5.81 2.01
C VAL A 631 -20.15 -6.84 3.12
N VAL A 632 -20.72 -8.00 2.85
CA VAL A 632 -20.49 -9.19 3.66
C VAL A 632 -19.15 -9.78 3.23
N ASP A 633 -18.30 -10.03 4.22
CA ASP A 633 -16.98 -10.61 4.03
C ASP A 633 -16.75 -11.74 5.03
N ARG A 634 -16.06 -12.81 4.61
CA ARG A 634 -15.60 -13.87 5.52
C ARG A 634 -14.73 -13.31 6.64
N GLN A 635 -13.90 -12.31 6.33
CA GLN A 635 -13.05 -11.63 7.30
C GLN A 635 -12.94 -10.14 7.01
N ILE A 636 -13.24 -9.36 8.04
CA ILE A 636 -13.03 -7.92 8.08
C ILE A 636 -11.85 -7.56 8.98
N THR A 637 -11.31 -6.36 8.81
CA THR A 637 -10.13 -5.87 9.56
C THR A 637 -10.35 -5.79 11.07
N SER A 638 -11.59 -5.56 11.54
CA SER A 638 -11.90 -5.49 12.97
C SER A 638 -13.36 -5.73 13.29
N GLY A 639 -13.63 -6.41 14.41
CA GLY A 639 -14.98 -6.62 14.96
C GLY A 639 -15.83 -7.62 14.17
N ALA A 640 -17.15 -7.57 14.41
CA ALA A 640 -18.16 -8.32 13.64
C ALA A 640 -18.85 -7.46 12.58
N LEU A 641 -18.89 -6.15 12.81
CA LEU A 641 -19.33 -5.12 11.90
C LEU A 641 -18.40 -3.91 12.12
N HIS A 642 -17.88 -3.29 11.07
CA HIS A 642 -17.14 -2.04 11.20
C HIS A 642 -17.50 -1.07 10.09
N ALA A 643 -17.52 0.22 10.44
CA ALA A 643 -17.66 1.25 9.44
C ALA A 643 -16.28 1.63 8.91
N ILE A 644 -15.97 1.29 7.66
CA ILE A 644 -14.83 1.89 6.96
C ILE A 644 -15.36 2.97 6.05
N TRP A 645 -15.01 4.21 6.31
CA TRP A 645 -15.12 5.35 5.40
C TRP A 645 -16.31 5.28 4.42
N SER A 646 -17.54 5.51 4.90
CA SER A 646 -18.84 5.39 4.16
C SER A 646 -19.38 3.97 3.87
N TRP A 647 -18.72 2.92 4.36
CA TRP A 647 -19.15 1.51 4.29
C TRP A 647 -19.42 0.92 5.66
N GLN A 648 -20.19 -0.16 5.71
CA GLN A 648 -20.15 -1.11 6.82
C GLN A 648 -19.76 -2.50 6.28
N GLY A 649 -18.65 -3.05 6.73
CA GLY A 649 -18.30 -4.45 6.51
C GLY A 649 -18.95 -5.32 7.57
N SER A 650 -19.45 -6.50 7.22
CA SER A 650 -19.99 -7.47 8.17
C SER A 650 -19.30 -8.81 8.00
N ARG A 651 -18.87 -9.41 9.12
CA ARG A 651 -18.35 -10.77 9.13
C ARG A 651 -19.51 -11.76 8.88
N GLU A 652 -19.31 -12.75 8.02
CA GLU A 652 -20.23 -13.89 7.92
C GLU A 652 -20.44 -14.50 9.33
N PRO A 653 -21.70 -14.83 9.72
CA PRO A 653 -22.03 -15.34 11.06
C PRO A 653 -21.25 -16.58 11.49
#